data_AF-A0A0T1Q5S6-F1
#
_entry.id   AF-A0A0T1Q5S6-F1
#
_cell.length_a   1.000
_cell.length_b   1.000
_cell.length_c   1.000
_cell.angle_alpha   90.00
_cell.angle_beta   90.00
_cell.angle_gamma   90.00
#
_symmetry.space_group_name_H-M   'P 1'
#
loop_
_entity.id
_entity.type
_entity.pdbx_description
1 polymer ?
#
loop_
_entity_poly.entity_id
_entity_poly.type
_entity_poly.pdbx_seq_one_letter_code
_entity_poly.pdbx_strand_id
1 'polypeptide(L)'
;MTDTVRLRATDDPAAAESTAEAAEPEAKTGTQADGDRSMFRNAYALMLSTGVSAALGLGFWLVAARYYTEEAVGQGSAAIAAQRMLASLTATTLTGAVVRYVPRAGRATGPLVVRLYLVSTAVVGVACGVFLLTLDWWGPSYAPLGTVSAGIFFTAASIGWALLTLQDAVLTGLRRAIWVPVGNAVFSLGKLVLLVVLAVGLPVLGVFVSWAAAIALSVVPVGWLVFRRLIPRQAHADRDREPPTMREIGRFLAGDSVGSIFSLLMISLLPMMVAVRFDAAHNAFFYTAYTVGGTMEFMAINMASSLTAHASHSPESLAEGVRGALRRMVLLLVPVVFVLVVLAPVLLTPFGEDYAENGTTVLRLLAAAALPRVAVELYIGVLRVQGRTGMLAALQGAMCVLVLGSAVVLLGPYGIAGAGWAVLGSMTLMAVVTVPGLRATLKGRVPSEGARAAARVKERAEDGYGTNWARESAYLRGTHDSVTPAFGIPVYVPRQRTDGPAVAPVRREAGAADRPDAPDRAASRLLLGLWLCLGLAAVLFWLPLAGTGVLDVERLSGTGLLTALPPVTLLAGLLLVALQGAAVGLRVFRPAFAGTVLLATFLALHTAPPLLGLRPAEAGGPGAELLGGTGESASSAAPIVLQALCLLLAALLLRVLGVGERVTAGVVWVLVWAGWAGQQAFAAAPLPLFLGLAGATMAVCAFRGLAAGRR
;
A
#
# COMPACT_ATOMS: atom_id res chain seq x y z
N MET A 1 -65.48 6.67 -43.12
CA MET A 1 -66.88 7.10 -42.91
C MET A 1 -67.28 6.58 -41.54
N THR A 2 -67.11 7.45 -40.53
CA THR A 2 -68.16 8.16 -39.75
C THR A 2 -68.47 7.35 -38.48
N ASP A 3 -67.89 7.70 -37.34
CA ASP A 3 -68.27 8.77 -36.39
C ASP A 3 -69.22 8.28 -35.29
N THR A 4 -68.61 8.09 -34.10
CA THR A 4 -68.88 8.77 -32.82
C THR A 4 -70.27 8.77 -32.14
N VAL A 5 -70.17 8.64 -30.80
CA VAL A 5 -71.01 9.17 -29.68
C VAL A 5 -72.23 8.37 -29.20
N ARG A 6 -72.18 7.94 -27.93
CA ARG A 6 -73.24 8.23 -26.92
C ARG A 6 -72.71 8.24 -25.48
N LEU A 7 -73.14 9.28 -24.76
CA LEU A 7 -72.83 9.73 -23.40
C LEU A 7 -73.53 8.93 -22.29
N ARG A 8 -72.95 8.95 -21.07
CA ARG A 8 -73.68 9.38 -19.85
C ARG A 8 -72.75 9.66 -18.66
N ALA A 9 -72.95 10.82 -18.04
CA ALA A 9 -72.41 11.25 -16.75
C ALA A 9 -73.43 10.97 -15.62
N THR A 10 -72.96 10.87 -14.36
CA THR A 10 -73.29 11.73 -13.19
C THR A 10 -72.92 11.05 -11.85
N ASP A 11 -71.96 11.68 -11.14
CA ASP A 11 -71.82 12.00 -9.70
C ASP A 11 -72.55 11.22 -8.58
N ASP A 12 -71.73 10.62 -7.68
CA ASP A 12 -71.61 10.70 -6.18
C ASP A 12 -72.83 11.00 -5.26
N PRO A 13 -72.78 10.84 -3.89
CA PRO A 13 -71.78 10.28 -2.95
C PRO A 13 -72.35 9.46 -1.75
N ALA A 14 -71.51 8.74 -0.96
CA ALA A 14 -71.77 8.43 0.48
C ALA A 14 -70.55 7.82 1.24
N ALA A 15 -70.04 8.59 2.21
CA ALA A 15 -69.51 8.28 3.56
C ALA A 15 -68.96 6.87 3.91
N ALA A 16 -67.67 6.77 4.28
CA ALA A 16 -67.09 6.73 5.66
C ALA A 16 -67.02 5.28 6.22
N GLU A 17 -65.89 4.72 6.66
CA GLU A 17 -64.99 5.13 7.76
C GLU A 17 -63.66 4.33 7.76
N SER A 18 -62.65 4.92 8.42
CA SER A 18 -61.53 4.28 9.14
C SER A 18 -60.40 3.64 8.31
N THR A 19 -59.27 4.35 8.22
CA THR A 19 -58.10 4.06 9.09
C THR A 19 -57.10 5.20 8.97
N ALA A 20 -56.81 5.85 10.09
CA ALA A 20 -55.69 6.76 10.24
C ALA A 20 -54.39 5.93 10.34
N GLU A 21 -53.46 6.14 9.42
CA GLU A 21 -52.06 5.77 9.61
C GLU A 21 -51.21 7.04 9.51
N ALA A 22 -50.61 7.37 10.64
CA ALA A 22 -49.82 8.56 10.87
C ALA A 22 -48.48 8.49 10.13
N ALA A 23 -48.01 9.66 9.71
CA ALA A 23 -46.73 9.89 9.07
C ALA A 23 -45.54 9.28 9.84
N GLU A 24 -44.79 8.41 9.18
CA GLU A 24 -43.42 8.06 9.58
C GLU A 24 -42.40 8.95 8.86
N PRO A 25 -41.41 9.53 9.56
CA PRO A 25 -40.34 10.27 8.93
C PRO A 25 -39.32 9.29 8.34
N GLU A 26 -39.21 9.24 7.01
CA GLU A 26 -38.19 8.47 6.31
C GLU A 26 -36.78 8.79 6.82
N ALA A 27 -36.16 7.78 7.42
CA ALA A 27 -34.83 7.79 7.97
C ALA A 27 -33.75 8.02 6.90
N LYS A 28 -33.34 9.28 6.72
CA LYS A 28 -32.13 9.67 5.97
C LYS A 28 -30.81 9.19 6.60
N THR A 29 -30.85 8.50 7.74
CA THR A 29 -29.67 8.07 8.51
C THR A 29 -29.03 6.76 8.05
N GLY A 30 -29.69 5.98 7.16
CA GLY A 30 -29.18 4.67 6.70
C GLY A 30 -28.05 4.73 5.66
N THR A 31 -28.14 5.64 4.68
CA THR A 31 -27.20 5.69 3.54
C THR A 31 -25.84 6.29 3.90
N GLN A 32 -25.83 7.26 4.82
CA GLN A 32 -24.61 7.94 5.27
C GLN A 32 -23.72 7.02 6.12
N ALA A 33 -24.34 6.17 6.97
CA ALA A 33 -23.63 5.24 7.84
C ALA A 33 -22.97 4.07 7.08
N ASP A 34 -23.48 3.72 5.90
CA ASP A 34 -22.92 2.68 5.04
C ASP A 34 -21.79 3.21 4.14
N GLY A 35 -21.90 4.45 3.66
CA GLY A 35 -20.84 5.16 2.94
C GLY A 35 -19.57 5.38 3.76
N ASP A 36 -19.72 5.80 5.02
CA ASP A 36 -18.60 5.93 5.96
C ASP A 36 -17.92 4.57 6.19
N ARG A 37 -18.70 3.51 6.45
CA ARG A 37 -18.19 2.16 6.73
C ARG A 37 -17.44 1.55 5.53
N SER A 38 -17.92 1.82 4.31
CA SER A 38 -17.31 1.40 3.05
C SER A 38 -15.99 2.13 2.75
N MET A 39 -15.94 3.45 2.98
CA MET A 39 -14.73 4.27 2.83
C MET A 39 -13.59 3.74 3.70
N PHE A 40 -13.86 3.51 4.99
CA PHE A 40 -12.82 3.05 5.91
C PHE A 40 -12.36 1.62 5.62
N ARG A 41 -13.24 0.73 5.15
CA ARG A 41 -12.83 -0.62 4.77
C ARG A 41 -11.81 -0.63 3.61
N ASN A 42 -11.99 0.24 2.61
CA ASN A 42 -11.03 0.38 1.51
C ASN A 42 -9.75 1.09 1.97
N ALA A 43 -9.85 2.13 2.80
CA ALA A 43 -8.68 2.80 3.38
C ALA A 43 -7.83 1.82 4.22
N TYR A 44 -8.45 1.03 5.09
CA TYR A 44 -7.76 0.02 5.90
C TYR A 44 -7.16 -1.11 5.06
N ALA A 45 -7.83 -1.54 3.97
CA ALA A 45 -7.27 -2.53 3.06
C ALA A 45 -6.02 -1.99 2.31
N LEU A 46 -6.06 -0.73 1.88
CA LEU A 46 -4.92 -0.07 1.24
C LEU A 46 -3.78 0.13 2.24
N MET A 47 -4.10 0.58 3.47
CA MET A 47 -3.15 0.71 4.57
C MET A 47 -2.52 -0.63 4.95
N LEU A 48 -3.29 -1.73 4.98
CA LEU A 48 -2.77 -3.07 5.23
C LEU A 48 -1.83 -3.51 4.12
N SER A 49 -2.19 -3.29 2.85
CA SER A 49 -1.30 -3.59 1.71
C SER A 49 0.00 -2.79 1.78
N THR A 50 -0.07 -1.50 2.12
CA THR A 50 1.11 -0.67 2.34
C THR A 50 1.93 -1.14 3.55
N GLY A 51 1.26 -1.54 4.63
CA GLY A 51 1.91 -2.09 5.83
C GLY A 51 2.66 -3.40 5.55
N VAL A 52 2.09 -4.30 4.75
CA VAL A 52 2.77 -5.54 4.32
C VAL A 52 3.99 -5.21 3.46
N SER A 53 3.86 -4.32 2.48
CA SER A 53 4.99 -3.89 1.65
C SER A 53 6.09 -3.19 2.46
N ALA A 54 5.70 -2.38 3.44
CA ALA A 54 6.61 -1.73 4.38
C ALA A 54 7.35 -2.76 5.25
N ALA A 55 6.64 -3.76 5.79
CA ALA A 55 7.23 -4.83 6.57
C ALA A 55 8.22 -5.68 5.75
N LEU A 56 7.87 -6.01 4.50
CA LEU A 56 8.79 -6.71 3.58
C LEU A 56 10.01 -5.85 3.24
N GLY A 57 9.82 -4.53 3.07
CA GLY A 57 10.91 -3.57 2.87
C GLY A 57 11.84 -3.47 4.07
N LEU A 58 11.28 -3.40 5.28
CA LEU A 58 12.03 -3.43 6.54
C LEU A 58 12.79 -4.75 6.71
N GLY A 59 12.15 -5.88 6.41
CA GLY A 59 12.80 -7.19 6.44
C GLY A 59 13.99 -7.28 5.49
N PHE A 60 13.88 -6.73 4.28
CA PHE A 60 15.00 -6.63 3.34
C PHE A 60 16.18 -5.85 3.92
N TRP A 61 15.93 -4.68 4.53
CA TRP A 61 17.00 -3.87 5.12
C TRP A 61 17.58 -4.48 6.39
N LEU A 62 16.77 -5.19 7.18
CA LEU A 62 17.24 -5.93 8.34
C LEU A 62 18.19 -7.06 7.94
N VAL A 63 17.82 -7.82 6.92
CA VAL A 63 18.71 -8.84 6.33
C VAL A 63 19.95 -8.17 5.75
N ALA A 64 19.81 -7.05 5.03
CA ALA A 64 20.96 -6.34 4.46
C ALA A 64 21.95 -5.90 5.57
N ALA A 65 21.46 -5.26 6.64
CA ALA A 65 22.29 -4.81 7.76
C ALA A 65 22.98 -5.96 8.50
N ARG A 66 22.42 -7.17 8.48
CA ARG A 66 22.99 -8.34 9.18
C ARG A 66 23.98 -9.16 8.36
N TYR A 67 23.79 -9.21 7.05
CA TYR A 67 24.61 -10.03 6.16
C TYR A 67 25.65 -9.24 5.36
N TYR A 68 25.52 -7.91 5.32
CA TYR A 68 26.44 -7.02 4.60
C TYR A 68 27.06 -6.01 5.56
N THR A 69 28.25 -5.53 5.20
CA THR A 69 28.88 -4.41 5.93
C THR A 69 28.08 -3.13 5.75
N GLU A 70 28.19 -2.22 6.70
CA GLU A 70 27.49 -0.93 6.69
C GLU A 70 27.82 -0.12 5.44
N GLU A 71 29.08 -0.19 4.98
CA GLU A 71 29.54 0.44 3.75
C GLU A 71 28.84 -0.13 2.52
N ALA A 72 28.68 -1.46 2.43
CA ALA A 72 27.97 -2.11 1.33
C ALA A 72 26.48 -1.77 1.33
N VAL A 73 25.85 -1.73 2.50
CA VAL A 73 24.44 -1.27 2.66
C VAL A 73 24.31 0.20 2.27
N GLY A 74 25.28 1.02 2.65
CA GLY A 74 25.38 2.43 2.32
C GLY A 74 25.49 2.71 0.83
N GLN A 75 26.43 2.05 0.16
CA GLN A 75 26.63 2.14 -1.29
C GLN A 75 25.42 1.59 -2.06
N GLY A 76 24.86 0.45 -1.64
CA GLY A 76 23.68 -0.13 -2.26
C GLY A 76 22.44 0.76 -2.13
N SER A 77 22.21 1.33 -0.95
CA SER A 77 21.08 2.25 -0.72
C SER A 77 21.26 3.60 -1.44
N ALA A 78 22.48 4.12 -1.53
CA ALA A 78 22.82 5.29 -2.35
C ALA A 78 22.51 5.03 -3.84
N ALA A 79 22.95 3.90 -4.39
CA ALA A 79 22.65 3.51 -5.76
C ALA A 79 21.13 3.38 -5.99
N ILE A 80 20.38 2.78 -5.06
CA ILE A 80 18.91 2.69 -5.15
C ILE A 80 18.26 4.08 -5.11
N ALA A 81 18.74 4.99 -4.25
CA ALA A 81 18.24 6.36 -4.19
C ALA A 81 18.48 7.10 -5.51
N ALA A 82 19.70 7.02 -6.06
CA ALA A 82 20.04 7.61 -7.34
C ALA A 82 19.20 7.03 -8.50
N GLN A 83 19.07 5.70 -8.56
CA GLN A 83 18.23 5.00 -9.51
C GLN A 83 16.77 5.52 -9.47
N ARG A 84 16.19 5.63 -8.28
CA ARG A 84 14.81 6.12 -8.11
C ARG A 84 14.67 7.58 -8.54
N MET A 85 15.64 8.42 -8.21
CA MET A 85 15.66 9.81 -8.64
C MET A 85 15.68 9.90 -10.17
N LEU A 86 16.60 9.21 -10.84
CA LEU A 86 16.75 9.27 -12.29
C LEU A 86 15.49 8.76 -13.00
N ALA A 87 14.88 7.68 -12.49
CA ALA A 87 13.63 7.17 -13.05
C ALA A 87 12.40 8.06 -12.78
N SER A 88 12.42 8.85 -11.70
CA SER A 88 11.34 9.78 -11.34
C SER A 88 11.08 10.85 -12.42
N LEU A 89 12.12 11.20 -13.21
CA LEU A 89 12.06 12.13 -14.34
C LEU A 89 11.01 11.74 -15.38
N THR A 90 10.89 10.44 -15.65
CA THR A 90 9.93 9.91 -16.63
C THR A 90 8.67 9.37 -15.98
N ALA A 91 8.77 8.84 -14.77
CA ALA A 91 7.64 8.21 -14.09
C ALA A 91 6.50 9.20 -13.83
N THR A 92 6.80 10.42 -13.40
CA THR A 92 5.77 11.43 -13.06
C THR A 92 4.96 11.88 -14.26
N THR A 93 5.61 12.22 -15.36
CA THR A 93 4.97 12.77 -16.55
C THR A 93 4.28 11.69 -17.40
N LEU A 94 4.89 10.51 -17.51
CA LEU A 94 4.37 9.44 -18.37
C LEU A 94 3.31 8.57 -17.69
N THR A 95 3.34 8.40 -16.35
CA THR A 95 2.34 7.56 -15.65
C THR A 95 0.92 8.10 -15.82
N GLY A 96 0.71 9.41 -15.61
CA GLY A 96 -0.61 10.01 -15.83
C GLY A 96 -1.07 9.89 -17.29
N ALA A 97 -0.14 10.07 -18.24
CA ALA A 97 -0.43 9.93 -19.66
C ALA A 97 -0.82 8.50 -20.03
N VAL A 98 -0.09 7.51 -19.52
CA VAL A 98 -0.39 6.08 -19.71
C VAL A 98 -1.80 5.79 -19.19
N VAL A 99 -2.12 6.13 -17.95
CA VAL A 99 -3.42 5.82 -17.34
C VAL A 99 -4.57 6.49 -18.10
N ARG A 100 -4.37 7.70 -18.63
CA ARG A 100 -5.41 8.45 -19.35
C ARG A 100 -5.60 8.01 -20.80
N TYR A 101 -4.51 7.71 -21.52
CA TYR A 101 -4.53 7.50 -22.96
C TYR A 101 -4.47 6.04 -23.39
N VAL A 102 -3.87 5.14 -22.60
CA VAL A 102 -3.89 3.68 -22.88
C VAL A 102 -5.33 3.12 -22.98
N PRO A 103 -6.28 3.46 -22.10
CA PRO A 103 -7.65 3.00 -22.25
C PRO A 103 -8.35 3.52 -23.52
N ARG A 104 -7.88 4.64 -24.09
CA ARG A 104 -8.47 5.30 -25.26
C ARG A 104 -7.79 4.95 -26.58
N ALA A 105 -6.61 4.33 -26.55
CA ALA A 105 -5.77 4.13 -27.75
C ALA A 105 -6.22 2.99 -28.67
N GLY A 106 -7.14 2.12 -28.25
CA GLY A 106 -7.73 1.07 -29.10
C GLY A 106 -6.68 0.22 -29.84
N ARG A 107 -6.71 0.24 -31.18
CA ARG A 107 -5.74 -0.47 -32.05
C ARG A 107 -4.30 0.03 -31.90
N ALA A 108 -4.10 1.28 -31.50
CA ALA A 108 -2.79 1.91 -31.35
C ALA A 108 -2.16 1.70 -29.96
N THR A 109 -2.80 0.96 -29.05
CA THR A 109 -2.29 0.73 -27.69
C THR A 109 -0.88 0.13 -27.67
N GLY A 110 -0.60 -0.84 -28.54
CA GLY A 110 0.74 -1.44 -28.66
C GLY A 110 1.83 -0.43 -29.03
N PRO A 111 1.71 0.22 -30.21
CA PRO A 111 2.65 1.26 -30.64
C PRO A 111 2.81 2.41 -29.63
N LEU A 112 1.72 2.84 -28.99
CA LEU A 112 1.75 3.88 -27.97
C LEU A 112 2.59 3.47 -26.77
N VAL A 113 2.37 2.27 -26.22
CA VAL A 113 3.13 1.76 -25.07
C VAL A 113 4.61 1.60 -25.42
N VAL A 114 4.93 1.05 -26.61
CA VAL A 114 6.33 0.93 -27.06
C VAL A 114 7.00 2.30 -27.16
N ARG A 115 6.33 3.29 -27.77
CA ARG A 115 6.90 4.64 -27.91
C ARG A 115 7.14 5.28 -26.54
N LEU A 116 6.21 5.13 -25.60
CA LEU A 116 6.37 5.64 -24.23
C LEU A 116 7.54 4.95 -23.50
N TYR A 117 7.71 3.63 -23.68
CA TYR A 117 8.82 2.89 -23.10
C TYR A 117 10.17 3.29 -23.71
N LEU A 118 10.23 3.50 -25.03
CA LEU A 118 11.42 3.98 -25.71
C LEU A 118 11.81 5.39 -25.27
N VAL A 119 10.84 6.32 -25.19
CA VAL A 119 11.08 7.67 -24.68
C VAL A 119 11.58 7.64 -23.24
N SER A 120 10.95 6.84 -22.37
CA SER A 120 11.41 6.70 -20.98
C SER A 120 12.82 6.11 -20.90
N THR A 121 13.10 5.07 -21.67
CA THR A 121 14.43 4.44 -21.74
C THR A 121 15.49 5.42 -22.21
N ALA A 122 15.21 6.22 -23.24
CA ALA A 122 16.15 7.22 -23.75
C ALA A 122 16.42 8.33 -22.72
N VAL A 123 15.37 8.88 -22.10
CA VAL A 123 15.53 9.96 -21.09
C VAL A 123 16.28 9.46 -19.86
N VAL A 124 15.91 8.29 -19.32
CA VAL A 124 16.59 7.70 -18.16
C VAL A 124 18.02 7.30 -18.52
N GLY A 125 18.25 6.73 -19.70
CA GLY A 125 19.58 6.36 -20.17
C GLY A 125 20.52 7.56 -20.30
N VAL A 126 20.04 8.66 -20.90
CA VAL A 126 20.81 9.92 -20.98
C VAL A 126 21.07 10.48 -19.58
N ALA A 127 20.07 10.51 -18.70
CA ALA A 127 20.24 11.00 -17.33
C ALA A 127 21.24 10.14 -16.53
N CYS A 128 21.22 8.81 -16.70
CA CYS A 128 22.22 7.91 -16.13
C CYS A 128 23.61 8.18 -16.71
N GLY A 129 23.72 8.41 -18.02
CA GLY A 129 24.98 8.76 -18.67
C GLY A 129 25.59 10.04 -18.08
N VAL A 130 24.78 11.10 -17.92
CA VAL A 130 25.22 12.35 -17.28
C VAL A 130 25.63 12.12 -15.83
N PHE A 131 24.85 11.35 -15.07
CA PHE A 131 25.17 11.01 -13.68
C PHE A 131 26.50 10.23 -13.58
N LEU A 132 26.71 9.23 -14.44
CA LEU A 132 27.93 8.43 -14.48
C LEU A 132 29.16 9.24 -14.90
N LEU A 133 29.01 10.17 -15.86
CA LEU A 133 30.08 11.08 -16.27
C LEU A 133 30.45 12.12 -15.21
N THR A 134 29.56 12.37 -14.25
CA THR A 134 29.77 13.33 -13.16
C THR A 134 30.06 12.65 -11.83
N LEU A 135 30.32 11.34 -11.80
CA LEU A 135 30.49 10.53 -10.57
C LEU A 135 31.45 11.15 -9.55
N ASP A 136 32.55 11.75 -10.00
CA ASP A 136 33.55 12.40 -9.15
C ASP A 136 32.97 13.53 -8.28
N TRP A 137 31.82 14.08 -8.66
CA TRP A 137 31.16 15.19 -7.95
C TRP A 137 30.12 14.70 -6.92
N TRP A 138 29.74 13.42 -6.97
CA TRP A 138 28.65 12.86 -6.14
C TRP A 138 29.14 12.16 -4.87
N GLY A 139 30.45 12.10 -4.64
CA GLY A 139 31.04 11.61 -3.38
C GLY A 139 31.37 10.11 -3.35
N PRO A 140 32.04 9.65 -2.29
CA PRO A 140 32.64 8.31 -2.21
C PRO A 140 31.61 7.17 -2.17
N SER A 141 30.37 7.43 -1.76
CA SER A 141 29.28 6.46 -1.75
C SER A 141 28.94 5.87 -3.13
N TYR A 142 29.35 6.53 -4.21
CA TYR A 142 29.14 6.06 -5.58
C TYR A 142 30.38 5.48 -6.26
N ALA A 143 31.53 5.42 -5.56
CA ALA A 143 32.78 4.90 -6.11
C ALA A 143 32.68 3.51 -6.78
N PRO A 144 31.88 2.54 -6.27
CA PRO A 144 31.72 1.24 -6.92
C PRO A 144 31.10 1.29 -8.34
N LEU A 145 30.41 2.38 -8.68
CA LEU A 145 29.77 2.58 -9.99
C LEU A 145 30.75 3.10 -11.06
N GLY A 146 31.99 3.45 -10.69
CA GLY A 146 32.98 4.02 -11.61
C GLY A 146 33.49 3.04 -12.68
N THR A 147 33.27 1.74 -12.53
CA THR A 147 33.64 0.76 -13.55
C THR A 147 32.62 0.73 -14.69
N VAL A 148 33.08 0.56 -15.93
CA VAL A 148 32.21 0.52 -17.12
C VAL A 148 31.12 -0.55 -16.98
N SER A 149 31.46 -1.74 -16.45
CA SER A 149 30.50 -2.81 -16.21
C SER A 149 29.46 -2.44 -15.15
N ALA A 150 29.86 -1.83 -14.03
CA ALA A 150 28.92 -1.37 -13.00
C ALA A 150 28.02 -0.23 -13.50
N GLY A 151 28.56 0.70 -14.29
CA GLY A 151 27.81 1.80 -14.90
C GLY A 151 26.76 1.32 -15.90
N ILE A 152 27.10 0.35 -16.76
CA ILE A 152 26.14 -0.29 -17.67
C ILE A 152 25.04 -1.02 -16.87
N PHE A 153 25.43 -1.77 -15.84
CA PHE A 153 24.49 -2.47 -14.97
C PHE A 153 23.54 -1.52 -14.25
N PHE A 154 24.07 -0.42 -13.68
CA PHE A 154 23.28 0.63 -13.05
C PHE A 154 22.30 1.29 -14.01
N THR A 155 22.75 1.57 -15.24
CA THR A 155 21.88 2.14 -16.28
C THR A 155 20.76 1.18 -16.65
N ALA A 156 21.07 -0.11 -16.83
CA ALA A 156 20.07 -1.14 -17.12
C ALA A 156 19.06 -1.30 -15.96
N ALA A 157 19.52 -1.29 -14.71
CA ALA A 157 18.67 -1.34 -13.52
C ALA A 157 17.77 -0.10 -13.40
N SER A 158 18.29 1.09 -13.71
CA SER A 158 17.54 2.35 -13.72
C SER A 158 16.45 2.36 -14.79
N ILE A 159 16.77 1.91 -16.00
CA ILE A 159 15.79 1.70 -17.08
C ILE A 159 14.74 0.68 -16.63
N GLY A 160 15.16 -0.45 -16.06
CA GLY A 160 14.27 -1.48 -15.54
C GLY A 160 13.27 -0.94 -14.51
N TRP A 161 13.72 -0.11 -13.57
CA TRP A 161 12.85 0.52 -12.58
C TRP A 161 11.84 1.48 -13.20
N ALA A 162 12.26 2.29 -14.18
CA ALA A 162 11.37 3.18 -14.92
C ALA A 162 10.30 2.37 -15.69
N LEU A 163 10.71 1.29 -16.36
CA LEU A 163 9.80 0.39 -17.07
C LEU A 163 8.83 -0.32 -16.13
N LEU A 164 9.29 -0.80 -14.97
CA LEU A 164 8.43 -1.42 -13.96
C LEU A 164 7.32 -0.45 -13.52
N THR A 165 7.68 0.80 -13.26
CA THR A 165 6.72 1.84 -12.87
C THR A 165 5.71 2.13 -13.99
N LEU A 166 6.16 2.19 -15.25
CA LEU A 166 5.27 2.35 -16.40
C LEU A 166 4.41 1.13 -16.67
N GLN A 167 4.89 -0.09 -16.38
CA GLN A 167 4.09 -1.31 -16.49
C GLN A 167 2.92 -1.30 -15.52
N ASP A 168 3.15 -0.88 -14.26
CA ASP A 168 2.07 -0.72 -13.29
C ASP A 168 1.01 0.28 -13.79
N ALA A 169 1.45 1.41 -14.35
CA ALA A 169 0.57 2.39 -14.96
C ALA A 169 -0.23 1.80 -16.15
N VAL A 170 0.42 1.01 -17.01
CA VAL A 170 -0.23 0.34 -18.16
C VAL A 170 -1.24 -0.68 -17.68
N LEU A 171 -0.91 -1.55 -16.71
CA LEU A 171 -1.83 -2.53 -16.14
C LEU A 171 -3.07 -1.86 -15.52
N THR A 172 -2.88 -0.73 -14.85
CA THR A 172 -3.97 0.10 -14.33
C THR A 172 -4.82 0.68 -15.46
N GLY A 173 -4.22 1.27 -16.49
CA GLY A 173 -4.92 1.80 -17.67
C GLY A 173 -5.71 0.73 -18.45
N LEU A 174 -5.18 -0.50 -18.55
CA LEU A 174 -5.85 -1.65 -19.15
C LEU A 174 -6.96 -2.26 -18.26
N ARG A 175 -7.28 -1.64 -17.10
CA ARG A 175 -8.24 -2.12 -16.09
C ARG A 175 -7.92 -3.51 -15.55
N ARG A 176 -6.63 -3.84 -15.47
CA ARG A 176 -6.09 -5.12 -14.94
C ARG A 176 -5.21 -4.90 -13.70
N ALA A 177 -5.56 -3.91 -12.88
CA ALA A 177 -4.84 -3.50 -11.67
C ALA A 177 -4.61 -4.63 -10.64
N ILE A 178 -5.33 -5.76 -10.73
CA ILE A 178 -5.09 -6.92 -9.86
C ILE A 178 -3.68 -7.53 -10.04
N TRP A 179 -3.05 -7.33 -11.20
CA TRP A 179 -1.69 -7.79 -11.47
C TRP A 179 -0.62 -6.91 -10.83
N VAL A 180 -0.95 -5.66 -10.44
CA VAL A 180 -0.01 -4.73 -9.82
C VAL A 180 0.41 -5.21 -8.41
N PRO A 181 -0.51 -5.60 -7.50
CA PRO A 181 -0.12 -6.21 -6.24
C PRO A 181 0.68 -7.51 -6.39
N VAL A 182 0.36 -8.32 -7.41
CA VAL A 182 1.08 -9.59 -7.67
C VAL A 182 2.52 -9.29 -8.11
N GLY A 183 2.71 -8.38 -9.06
CA GLY A 183 4.05 -7.95 -9.49
C GLY A 183 4.86 -7.35 -8.35
N ASN A 184 4.25 -6.51 -7.52
CA ASN A 184 4.90 -5.94 -6.34
C ASN A 184 5.23 -6.98 -5.27
N ALA A 185 4.41 -8.01 -5.08
CA ALA A 185 4.70 -9.13 -4.19
C ALA A 185 5.87 -9.97 -4.72
N VAL A 186 5.88 -10.32 -6.01
CA VAL A 186 6.98 -11.04 -6.67
C VAL A 186 8.29 -10.24 -6.59
N PHE A 187 8.24 -8.93 -6.83
CA PHE A 187 9.38 -8.04 -6.68
C PHE A 187 9.90 -8.01 -5.23
N SER A 188 8.99 -7.84 -4.26
CA SER A 188 9.36 -7.69 -2.85
C SER A 188 9.88 -8.98 -2.22
N LEU A 189 9.30 -10.14 -2.56
CA LEU A 189 9.79 -11.45 -2.14
C LEU A 189 11.05 -11.85 -2.89
N GLY A 190 11.08 -11.59 -4.19
CA GLY A 190 12.21 -11.88 -5.07
C GLY A 190 13.48 -11.21 -4.57
N LYS A 191 13.46 -9.90 -4.31
CA LYS A 191 14.65 -9.19 -3.80
C LYS A 191 15.12 -9.71 -2.44
N LEU A 192 14.21 -10.16 -1.57
CA LEU A 192 14.57 -10.69 -0.25
C LEU A 192 15.28 -12.04 -0.38
N VAL A 193 14.73 -12.95 -1.19
CA VAL A 193 15.36 -14.26 -1.47
C VAL A 193 16.70 -14.08 -2.18
N LEU A 194 16.74 -13.24 -3.21
CA LEU A 194 17.97 -12.91 -3.94
C LEU A 194 19.03 -12.30 -3.03
N LEU A 195 18.66 -11.43 -2.08
CA LEU A 195 19.59 -10.83 -1.13
C LEU A 195 20.27 -11.90 -0.25
N VAL A 196 19.50 -12.86 0.27
CA VAL A 196 20.05 -13.95 1.09
C VAL A 196 20.96 -14.85 0.27
N VAL A 197 20.56 -15.20 -0.96
CA VAL A 197 21.37 -16.05 -1.85
C VAL A 197 22.67 -15.34 -2.27
N LEU A 198 22.61 -14.04 -2.54
CA LEU A 198 23.75 -13.25 -3.01
C LEU A 198 24.66 -12.76 -1.87
N ALA A 199 24.23 -12.87 -0.61
CA ALA A 199 25.04 -12.51 0.56
C ALA A 199 26.39 -13.22 0.59
N VAL A 200 26.43 -14.48 0.13
CA VAL A 200 27.65 -15.30 0.14
C VAL A 200 28.56 -15.02 -1.07
N GLY A 201 28.00 -14.54 -2.20
CA GLY A 201 28.72 -14.45 -3.48
C GLY A 201 29.16 -13.05 -3.92
N LEU A 202 28.50 -11.98 -3.45
CA LEU A 202 28.78 -10.61 -3.87
C LEU A 202 28.74 -9.64 -2.67
N PRO A 203 29.81 -9.55 -1.86
CA PRO A 203 29.78 -8.86 -0.56
C PRO A 203 29.66 -7.34 -0.63
N VAL A 204 29.95 -6.70 -1.78
CA VAL A 204 29.92 -5.23 -1.90
C VAL A 204 28.66 -4.74 -2.62
N LEU A 205 28.36 -5.27 -3.80
CA LEU A 205 27.21 -4.85 -4.62
C LEU A 205 25.96 -5.72 -4.46
N GLY A 206 25.99 -6.75 -3.62
CA GLY A 206 24.90 -7.73 -3.51
C GLY A 206 23.53 -7.12 -3.14
N VAL A 207 23.52 -6.03 -2.36
CA VAL A 207 22.30 -5.28 -2.05
C VAL A 207 21.68 -4.65 -3.29
N PHE A 208 22.49 -4.00 -4.13
CA PHE A 208 22.00 -3.38 -5.37
C PHE A 208 21.69 -4.44 -6.45
N VAL A 209 22.50 -5.48 -6.56
CA VAL A 209 22.33 -6.56 -7.54
C VAL A 209 21.06 -7.36 -7.24
N SER A 210 20.78 -7.70 -5.98
CA SER A 210 19.52 -8.37 -5.60
C SER A 210 18.30 -7.51 -5.94
N TRP A 211 18.39 -6.20 -5.73
CA TRP A 211 17.35 -5.25 -6.11
C TRP A 211 17.13 -5.23 -7.63
N ALA A 212 18.19 -5.08 -8.42
CA ALA A 212 18.13 -5.04 -9.87
C ALA A 212 17.67 -6.37 -10.48
N ALA A 213 18.13 -7.50 -9.95
CA ALA A 213 17.68 -8.83 -10.36
C ALA A 213 16.17 -9.02 -10.10
N ALA A 214 15.67 -8.54 -8.97
CA ALA A 214 14.24 -8.58 -8.68
C ALA A 214 13.41 -7.69 -9.62
N ILE A 215 13.96 -6.54 -10.04
CA ILE A 215 13.33 -5.73 -11.10
C ILE A 215 13.20 -6.56 -12.37
N ALA A 216 14.28 -7.20 -12.82
CA ALA A 216 14.25 -8.02 -14.03
C ALA A 216 13.24 -9.18 -13.93
N LEU A 217 13.19 -9.85 -12.77
CA LEU A 217 12.24 -10.93 -12.49
C LEU A 217 10.77 -10.48 -12.55
N SER A 218 10.49 -9.20 -12.27
CA SER A 218 9.15 -8.63 -12.36
C SER A 218 8.84 -8.06 -13.75
N VAL A 219 9.76 -7.28 -14.32
CA VAL A 219 9.58 -6.56 -15.59
C VAL A 219 9.41 -7.51 -16.77
N VAL A 220 10.16 -8.61 -16.81
CA VAL A 220 10.16 -9.53 -17.97
C VAL A 220 8.82 -10.30 -18.07
N PRO A 221 8.32 -10.97 -17.02
CA PRO A 221 7.03 -11.67 -17.09
C PRO A 221 5.85 -10.73 -17.30
N VAL A 222 5.85 -9.57 -16.64
CA VAL A 222 4.78 -8.57 -16.78
C VAL A 222 4.79 -7.98 -18.19
N GLY A 223 5.97 -7.60 -18.71
CA GLY A 223 6.12 -7.14 -20.09
C GLY A 223 5.62 -8.18 -21.10
N TRP A 224 5.98 -9.45 -20.91
CA TRP A 224 5.48 -10.54 -21.74
C TRP A 224 3.95 -10.66 -21.69
N LEU A 225 3.35 -10.63 -20.49
CA LEU A 225 1.89 -10.69 -20.32
C LEU A 225 1.18 -9.52 -21.00
N VAL A 226 1.73 -8.31 -20.84
CA VAL A 226 1.20 -7.07 -21.43
C VAL A 226 1.21 -7.16 -22.96
N PHE A 227 2.36 -7.44 -23.57
CA PHE A 227 2.52 -7.45 -25.02
C PHE A 227 1.90 -8.67 -25.71
N ARG A 228 1.99 -9.87 -25.13
CA ARG A 228 1.42 -11.08 -25.77
C ARG A 228 -0.07 -11.24 -25.56
N ARG A 229 -0.62 -10.77 -24.44
CA ARG A 229 -1.97 -11.18 -24.03
C ARG A 229 -2.93 -10.03 -23.80
N LEU A 230 -2.49 -8.96 -23.13
CA LEU A 230 -3.39 -7.89 -22.72
C LEU A 230 -3.62 -6.86 -23.83
N ILE A 231 -2.56 -6.40 -24.49
CA ILE A 231 -2.64 -5.44 -25.60
C ILE A 231 -3.43 -6.00 -26.78
N PRO A 232 -3.17 -7.24 -27.28
CA PRO A 232 -3.93 -7.78 -28.41
C PRO A 232 -5.42 -7.92 -28.12
N ARG A 233 -5.78 -8.33 -26.89
CA ARG A 233 -7.19 -8.48 -26.48
C ARG A 233 -7.94 -7.15 -26.45
N GLN A 234 -7.29 -6.06 -26.04
CA GLN A 234 -7.89 -4.74 -26.04
C GLN A 234 -7.96 -4.14 -27.45
N ALA A 235 -6.91 -4.34 -28.26
CA ALA A 235 -6.90 -3.93 -29.66
C ALA A 235 -8.01 -4.62 -30.50
N HIS A 236 -8.42 -5.83 -30.11
CA HIS A 236 -9.57 -6.52 -30.70
C HIS A 236 -10.92 -6.02 -30.18
N ALA A 237 -11.03 -5.63 -28.91
CA ALA A 237 -12.28 -5.19 -28.29
C ALA A 237 -12.66 -3.74 -28.65
N ASP A 238 -11.69 -2.83 -28.75
CA ASP A 238 -11.89 -1.40 -29.03
C ASP A 238 -11.43 -1.04 -30.44
N ARG A 239 -11.80 -1.88 -31.42
CA ARG A 239 -11.36 -1.73 -32.81
C ARG A 239 -11.75 -0.35 -33.37
N ASP A 240 -12.95 0.16 -33.12
CA ASP A 240 -13.51 1.30 -33.86
C ASP A 240 -13.27 2.69 -33.24
N ARG A 241 -12.29 2.82 -32.33
CA ARG A 241 -11.94 4.10 -31.69
C ARG A 241 -10.75 4.79 -32.34
N GLU A 242 -10.88 6.09 -32.55
CA GLU A 242 -9.79 6.94 -33.04
C GLU A 242 -8.67 7.09 -31.98
N PRO A 243 -7.40 7.00 -32.40
CA PRO A 243 -6.27 7.11 -31.49
C PRO A 243 -6.09 8.56 -31.01
N PRO A 244 -5.63 8.77 -29.76
CA PRO A 244 -5.40 10.11 -29.21
C PRO A 244 -4.27 10.83 -29.94
N THR A 245 -4.45 12.13 -30.17
CA THR A 245 -3.50 12.95 -30.94
C THR A 245 -2.29 13.30 -30.07
N MET A 246 -1.06 13.25 -30.61
CA MET A 246 0.17 13.56 -29.86
C MET A 246 0.18 14.98 -29.25
N ARG A 247 -0.55 15.92 -29.86
CA ARG A 247 -0.72 17.30 -29.35
C ARG A 247 -1.57 17.36 -28.07
N GLU A 248 -2.54 16.46 -27.92
CA GLU A 248 -3.39 16.35 -26.73
C GLU A 248 -2.64 15.70 -25.58
N ILE A 249 -1.81 14.69 -25.90
CA ILE A 249 -0.87 14.07 -24.95
C ILE A 249 0.09 15.14 -24.43
N GLY A 250 0.77 15.89 -25.30
CA GLY A 250 1.70 16.96 -24.92
C GLY A 250 1.08 18.06 -24.05
N ARG A 251 -0.14 18.52 -24.39
CA ARG A 251 -0.85 19.54 -23.60
C ARG A 251 -1.28 19.03 -22.23
N PHE A 252 -1.59 17.73 -22.11
CA PHE A 252 -1.89 17.10 -20.83
C PHE A 252 -0.65 16.95 -19.95
N LEU A 253 0.48 16.48 -20.50
CA LEU A 253 1.75 16.36 -19.77
C LEU A 253 2.18 17.71 -19.18
N ALA A 254 1.98 18.80 -19.93
CA ALA A 254 2.32 20.16 -19.51
C ALA A 254 1.46 20.68 -18.33
N GLY A 255 0.25 20.17 -18.14
CA GLY A 255 -0.69 20.63 -17.12
C GLY A 255 -0.79 19.76 -15.86
N ASP A 256 -0.55 18.45 -15.98
CA ASP A 256 -0.82 17.47 -14.92
C ASP A 256 0.35 17.28 -13.93
N SER A 257 1.56 17.71 -14.28
CA SER A 257 2.77 17.08 -13.70
C SER A 257 3.57 17.93 -12.71
N VAL A 258 3.34 19.24 -12.58
CA VAL A 258 4.27 20.13 -11.85
C VAL A 258 4.32 19.84 -10.35
N GLY A 259 3.16 19.76 -9.70
CA GLY A 259 3.08 19.49 -8.25
C GLY A 259 3.57 18.08 -7.88
N SER A 260 3.20 17.08 -8.68
CA SER A 260 3.65 15.70 -8.48
C SER A 260 5.16 15.55 -8.68
N ILE A 261 5.76 16.27 -9.63
CA ILE A 261 7.22 16.29 -9.82
C ILE A 261 7.90 16.80 -8.56
N PHE A 262 7.48 17.92 -7.99
CA PHE A 262 8.08 18.45 -6.75
C PHE A 262 7.96 17.47 -5.58
N SER A 263 6.81 16.81 -5.44
CA SER A 263 6.63 15.81 -4.39
C SER A 263 7.52 14.58 -4.59
N LEU A 264 7.67 14.10 -5.84
CA LEU A 264 8.52 12.95 -6.14
C LEU A 264 10.01 13.28 -6.00
N LEU A 265 10.37 14.51 -6.39
CA LEU A 265 11.71 15.05 -6.25
C LEU A 265 12.09 15.12 -4.78
N MET A 266 11.23 15.67 -3.92
CA MET A 266 11.46 15.73 -2.48
C MET A 266 11.74 14.34 -1.87
N ILE A 267 10.94 13.33 -2.22
CA ILE A 267 11.08 11.96 -1.70
C ILE A 267 12.38 11.31 -2.21
N SER A 268 12.78 11.59 -3.44
CA SER A 268 13.92 10.91 -4.07
C SER A 268 15.26 11.62 -3.84
N LEU A 269 15.27 12.95 -3.71
CA LEU A 269 16.50 13.75 -3.52
C LEU A 269 17.03 13.67 -2.10
N LEU A 270 16.17 13.66 -1.09
CA LEU A 270 16.64 13.75 0.30
C LEU A 270 17.63 12.62 0.64
N PRO A 271 17.38 11.34 0.32
CA PRO A 271 18.36 10.28 0.54
C PRO A 271 19.62 10.44 -0.32
N MET A 272 19.50 10.97 -1.55
CA MET A 272 20.66 11.24 -2.38
C MET A 272 21.55 12.34 -1.77
N MET A 273 20.96 13.42 -1.24
CA MET A 273 21.71 14.51 -0.60
C MET A 273 22.53 14.01 0.59
N VAL A 274 21.96 13.10 1.39
CA VAL A 274 22.70 12.47 2.49
C VAL A 274 23.82 11.58 1.94
N ALA A 275 23.54 10.75 0.93
CA ALA A 275 24.53 9.86 0.33
C ALA A 275 25.72 10.61 -0.31
N VAL A 276 25.51 11.83 -0.83
CA VAL A 276 26.56 12.68 -1.40
C VAL A 276 27.39 13.35 -0.31
N ARG A 277 26.74 13.73 0.79
CA ARG A 277 27.36 14.56 1.84
C ARG A 277 28.14 13.73 2.86
N PHE A 278 27.74 12.48 3.09
CA PHE A 278 28.32 11.59 4.08
C PHE A 278 28.94 10.37 3.41
N ASP A 279 29.77 9.65 4.16
CA ASP A 279 30.31 8.36 3.74
C ASP A 279 29.20 7.28 3.67
N ALA A 280 29.58 6.11 3.18
CA ALA A 280 28.64 5.02 2.96
C ALA A 280 28.02 4.52 4.28
N ALA A 281 28.81 4.36 5.35
CA ALA A 281 28.32 3.85 6.64
C ALA A 281 27.24 4.77 7.25
N HIS A 282 27.50 6.09 7.32
CA HIS A 282 26.51 7.05 7.82
C HIS A 282 25.26 7.11 6.93
N ASN A 283 25.41 6.94 5.61
CA ASN A 283 24.27 6.83 4.71
C ASN A 283 23.43 5.57 5.00
N ALA A 284 24.04 4.44 5.37
CA ALA A 284 23.32 3.22 5.74
C ALA A 284 22.45 3.42 6.99
N PHE A 285 22.99 4.08 8.01
CA PHE A 285 22.26 4.43 9.24
C PHE A 285 21.08 5.35 8.93
N PHE A 286 21.31 6.41 8.14
CA PHE A 286 20.26 7.32 7.70
C PHE A 286 19.17 6.59 6.90
N TYR A 287 19.56 5.82 5.87
CA TYR A 287 18.61 5.20 4.95
C TYR A 287 17.71 4.18 5.66
N THR A 288 18.25 3.45 6.64
CA THR A 288 17.50 2.52 7.47
C THR A 288 16.46 3.26 8.31
N ALA A 289 16.88 4.30 9.04
CA ALA A 289 15.97 5.15 9.81
C ALA A 289 14.92 5.84 8.92
N TYR A 290 15.33 6.32 7.75
CA TYR A 290 14.47 6.94 6.75
C TYR A 290 13.42 5.98 6.20
N THR A 291 13.80 4.73 5.94
CA THR A 291 12.86 3.71 5.47
C THR A 291 11.84 3.36 6.54
N VAL A 292 12.27 3.19 7.80
CA VAL A 292 11.37 2.93 8.93
C VAL A 292 10.40 4.11 9.09
N GLY A 293 10.92 5.35 9.21
CA GLY A 293 10.10 6.55 9.39
C GLY A 293 9.15 6.84 8.22
N GLY A 294 9.60 6.61 6.99
CA GLY A 294 8.82 6.81 5.76
C GLY A 294 7.57 5.92 5.68
N THR A 295 7.50 4.82 6.43
CA THR A 295 6.28 3.98 6.46
C THR A 295 5.07 4.73 7.01
N MET A 296 5.26 5.63 7.99
CA MET A 296 4.19 6.48 8.54
C MET A 296 3.72 7.52 7.54
N GLU A 297 4.64 8.09 6.76
CA GLU A 297 4.32 9.05 5.72
C GLU A 297 3.35 8.46 4.69
N PHE A 298 3.53 7.20 4.30
CA PHE A 298 2.60 6.53 3.40
C PHE A 298 1.20 6.36 3.98
N MET A 299 1.05 6.21 5.31
CA MET A 299 -0.28 6.16 5.93
C MET A 299 -1.04 7.48 5.73
N ALA A 300 -0.36 8.63 5.86
CA ALA A 300 -0.96 9.94 5.65
C ALA A 300 -1.40 10.15 4.19
N ILE A 301 -0.54 9.79 3.24
CA ILE A 301 -0.81 9.89 1.80
C ILE A 301 -2.00 9.00 1.39
N ASN A 302 -2.05 7.76 1.90
CA ASN A 302 -3.14 6.84 1.62
C ASN A 302 -4.47 7.34 2.18
N MET A 303 -4.47 7.93 3.39
CA MET A 303 -5.66 8.53 3.97
C MET A 303 -6.14 9.74 3.17
N ALA A 304 -5.23 10.64 2.77
CA ALA A 304 -5.55 11.78 1.91
C ALA A 304 -6.14 11.33 0.56
N SER A 305 -5.58 10.29 -0.05
CA SER A 305 -6.12 9.70 -1.29
C SER A 305 -7.51 9.13 -1.11
N SER A 306 -7.76 8.42 0.00
CA SER A 306 -9.08 7.90 0.32
C SER A 306 -10.09 9.02 0.56
N LEU A 307 -9.70 10.11 1.23
CA LEU A 307 -10.52 11.29 1.43
C LEU A 307 -10.89 11.92 0.09
N THR A 308 -9.93 12.11 -0.82
CA THR A 308 -10.21 12.63 -2.16
C THR A 308 -11.21 11.76 -2.91
N ALA A 309 -11.05 10.43 -2.88
CA ALA A 309 -11.94 9.51 -3.58
C ALA A 309 -13.37 9.47 -3.01
N HIS A 310 -13.53 9.69 -1.70
CA HIS A 310 -14.85 9.73 -1.09
C HIS A 310 -15.53 11.09 -1.31
N ALA A 311 -14.79 12.18 -1.09
CA ALA A 311 -15.32 13.53 -1.21
C ALA A 311 -15.56 13.97 -2.67
N SER A 312 -14.96 13.30 -3.66
CA SER A 312 -15.33 13.48 -5.08
C SER A 312 -16.76 13.02 -5.38
N HIS A 313 -17.31 12.07 -4.62
CA HIS A 313 -18.70 11.63 -4.81
C HIS A 313 -19.72 12.46 -4.03
N SER A 314 -19.31 13.05 -2.91
CA SER A 314 -20.16 13.92 -2.08
C SER A 314 -19.35 15.10 -1.52
N PRO A 315 -19.15 16.18 -2.30
CA PRO A 315 -18.37 17.34 -1.86
C PRO A 315 -18.95 18.01 -0.60
N GLU A 316 -20.25 17.86 -0.38
CA GLU A 316 -20.99 18.44 0.76
C GLU A 316 -20.59 17.82 2.12
N SER A 317 -20.06 16.60 2.14
CA SER A 317 -19.56 15.94 3.35
C SER A 317 -18.05 16.13 3.59
N LEU A 318 -17.36 16.97 2.79
CA LEU A 318 -15.91 17.15 2.88
C LEU A 318 -15.43 17.55 4.29
N ALA A 319 -16.17 18.41 4.98
CA ALA A 319 -15.82 18.84 6.34
C ALA A 319 -15.91 17.68 7.36
N GLU A 320 -16.92 16.82 7.23
CA GLU A 320 -17.11 15.63 8.06
C GLU A 320 -16.04 14.57 7.75
N GLY A 321 -15.74 14.36 6.47
CA GLY A 321 -14.66 13.49 6.01
C GLY A 321 -13.28 13.92 6.53
N VAL A 322 -12.95 15.22 6.45
CA VAL A 322 -11.70 15.77 7.00
C VAL A 322 -11.63 15.58 8.52
N ARG A 323 -12.72 15.86 9.25
CA ARG A 323 -12.76 15.70 10.72
C ARG A 323 -12.61 14.24 11.13
N GLY A 324 -13.30 13.34 10.44
CA GLY A 324 -13.21 11.90 10.65
C GLY A 324 -11.83 11.34 10.32
N ALA A 325 -11.23 11.77 9.20
CA ALA A 325 -9.88 11.38 8.81
C ALA A 325 -8.84 11.88 9.83
N LEU A 326 -8.92 13.14 10.24
CA LEU A 326 -8.00 13.72 11.23
C LEU A 326 -8.09 12.98 12.58
N ARG A 327 -9.31 12.73 13.09
CA ARG A 327 -9.49 12.00 14.36
C ARG A 327 -8.89 10.59 14.32
N ARG A 328 -9.11 9.86 13.22
CA ARG A 328 -8.57 8.51 13.06
C ARG A 328 -7.05 8.51 12.87
N MET A 329 -6.51 9.46 12.11
CA MET A 329 -5.07 9.61 11.94
C MET A 329 -4.40 9.98 13.25
N VAL A 330 -4.97 10.86 14.06
CA VAL A 330 -4.44 11.16 15.41
C VAL A 330 -4.50 9.90 16.28
N LEU A 331 -5.62 9.19 16.30
CA LEU A 331 -5.79 8.00 17.15
C LEU A 331 -4.90 6.82 16.73
N LEU A 332 -4.55 6.70 15.45
CA LEU A 332 -3.69 5.62 14.93
C LEU A 332 -2.22 6.02 14.90
N LEU A 333 -1.89 7.23 14.45
CA LEU A 333 -0.52 7.68 14.24
C LEU A 333 0.15 8.13 15.54
N VAL A 334 -0.55 8.79 16.47
CA VAL A 334 0.07 9.25 17.73
C VAL A 334 0.62 8.09 18.56
N PRO A 335 -0.13 6.99 18.79
CA PRO A 335 0.44 5.83 19.51
C PRO A 335 1.63 5.21 18.78
N VAL A 336 1.56 5.10 17.44
CA VAL A 336 2.66 4.56 16.63
C VAL A 336 3.91 5.43 16.74
N VAL A 337 3.76 6.75 16.60
CA VAL A 337 4.87 7.71 16.74
C VAL A 337 5.43 7.69 18.16
N PHE A 338 4.58 7.60 19.19
CA PHE A 338 5.03 7.48 20.58
C PHE A 338 5.86 6.22 20.80
N VAL A 339 5.36 5.06 20.36
CA VAL A 339 6.07 3.78 20.41
C VAL A 339 7.41 3.90 19.69
N LEU A 340 7.44 4.44 18.48
CA LEU A 340 8.67 4.60 17.71
C LEU A 340 9.66 5.55 18.36
N VAL A 341 9.22 6.66 18.96
CA VAL A 341 10.13 7.62 19.59
C VAL A 341 10.75 7.03 20.86
N VAL A 342 9.95 6.35 21.67
CA VAL A 342 10.39 5.74 22.94
C VAL A 342 11.25 4.51 22.66
N LEU A 343 10.78 3.60 21.81
CA LEU A 343 11.44 2.33 21.48
C LEU A 343 12.41 2.44 20.30
N ALA A 344 12.64 3.63 19.73
CA ALA A 344 13.62 3.84 18.64
C ALA A 344 14.95 3.08 18.84
N PRO A 345 15.64 3.19 20.00
CA PRO A 345 16.90 2.46 20.18
C PRO A 345 16.69 0.94 20.12
N VAL A 346 15.64 0.43 20.79
CA VAL A 346 15.30 -1.00 20.82
C VAL A 346 14.86 -1.52 19.44
N LEU A 347 14.26 -0.67 18.61
CA LEU A 347 13.85 -1.03 17.26
C LEU A 347 15.01 -1.07 16.27
N LEU A 348 16.11 -0.36 16.57
CA LEU A 348 17.30 -0.32 15.75
C LEU A 348 18.36 -1.34 16.20
N THR A 349 18.34 -1.83 17.44
CA THR A 349 19.26 -2.90 17.89
C THR A 349 19.24 -4.18 17.04
N PRO A 350 18.10 -4.61 16.43
CA PRO A 350 18.10 -5.74 15.52
C PRO A 350 18.89 -5.47 14.23
N PHE A 351 19.14 -4.22 13.85
CA PHE A 351 19.96 -3.86 12.68
C PHE A 351 21.45 -3.84 13.02
N GLY A 352 21.81 -3.46 14.24
CA GLY A 352 23.18 -3.40 14.75
C GLY A 352 23.31 -2.36 15.87
N GLU A 353 24.39 -2.41 16.65
CA GLU A 353 24.63 -1.43 17.72
C GLU A 353 24.93 -0.05 17.12
N ASP A 354 25.78 0.03 16.10
CA ASP A 354 26.12 1.27 15.39
C ASP A 354 24.89 1.94 14.74
N TYR A 355 23.94 1.14 14.26
CA TYR A 355 22.65 1.61 13.75
C TYR A 355 21.79 2.24 14.85
N ALA A 356 21.80 1.66 16.05
CA ALA A 356 21.05 2.19 17.18
C ALA A 356 21.69 3.48 17.71
N GLU A 357 23.02 3.58 17.76
CA GLU A 357 23.73 4.77 18.22
C GLU A 357 23.52 5.95 17.27
N ASN A 358 23.74 5.74 15.96
CA ASN A 358 23.72 6.82 14.97
C ASN A 358 22.33 7.09 14.37
N GLY A 359 21.48 6.06 14.25
CA GLY A 359 20.18 6.14 13.59
C GLY A 359 19.00 6.58 14.49
N THR A 360 19.13 6.45 15.81
CA THR A 360 18.01 6.68 16.76
C THR A 360 17.45 8.10 16.67
N THR A 361 18.31 9.11 16.65
CA THR A 361 17.88 10.52 16.59
C THR A 361 17.17 10.82 15.27
N VAL A 362 17.69 10.30 14.15
CA VAL A 362 17.07 10.43 12.83
C VAL A 362 15.67 9.83 12.85
N LEU A 363 15.53 8.60 13.36
CA LEU A 363 14.23 7.90 13.42
C LEU A 363 13.22 8.65 14.28
N ARG A 364 13.63 9.15 15.45
CA ARG A 364 12.76 9.95 16.33
C ARG A 364 12.23 11.21 15.63
N LEU A 365 13.10 11.94 14.95
CA LEU A 365 12.74 13.17 14.24
C LEU A 365 11.80 12.89 13.06
N LEU A 366 12.08 11.85 12.27
CA LEU A 366 11.23 11.47 11.14
C LEU A 366 9.86 10.93 11.60
N ALA A 367 9.82 10.14 12.66
CA ALA A 367 8.56 9.69 13.26
C ALA A 367 7.74 10.89 13.79
N ALA A 368 8.38 11.83 14.48
CA ALA A 368 7.73 13.06 14.93
C ALA A 368 7.20 13.90 13.75
N ALA A 369 7.95 13.95 12.64
CA ALA A 369 7.56 14.70 11.44
C ALA A 369 6.32 14.14 10.74
N ALA A 370 5.96 12.87 11.00
CA ALA A 370 4.75 12.27 10.47
C ALA A 370 3.48 12.98 10.99
N LEU A 371 3.49 13.48 12.23
CA LEU A 371 2.33 14.15 12.85
C LEU A 371 1.91 15.44 12.11
N PRO A 372 2.77 16.46 11.96
CA PRO A 372 2.41 17.66 11.20
C PRO A 372 2.13 17.35 9.74
N ARG A 373 2.80 16.33 9.17
CA ARG A 373 2.58 15.93 7.79
C ARG A 373 1.15 15.47 7.50
N VAL A 374 0.46 14.84 8.46
CA VAL A 374 -0.96 14.48 8.29
C VAL A 374 -1.81 15.70 7.91
N ALA A 375 -1.59 16.84 8.54
CA ALA A 375 -2.35 18.05 8.25
C ALA A 375 -2.08 18.56 6.83
N VAL A 376 -0.81 18.53 6.40
CA VAL A 376 -0.39 18.94 5.06
C VAL A 376 -1.01 18.03 3.99
N GLU A 377 -0.94 16.71 4.17
CA GLU A 377 -1.49 15.73 3.21
C GLU A 377 -3.02 15.80 3.14
N LEU A 378 -3.71 16.00 4.28
CA LEU A 378 -5.17 16.20 4.26
C LEU A 378 -5.55 17.48 3.51
N TYR A 379 -4.79 18.57 3.68
CA TYR A 379 -5.05 19.80 2.94
C TYR A 379 -4.75 19.66 1.44
N ILE A 380 -3.71 18.90 1.07
CA ILE A 380 -3.47 18.49 -0.33
C ILE A 380 -4.69 17.75 -0.88
N GLY A 381 -5.24 16.81 -0.12
CA GLY A 381 -6.47 16.09 -0.46
C GLY A 381 -7.67 17.03 -0.67
N VAL A 382 -7.84 18.03 0.20
CA VAL A 382 -8.88 19.08 0.09
C VAL A 382 -8.70 19.92 -1.17
N LEU A 383 -7.49 20.44 -1.42
CA LEU A 383 -7.18 21.25 -2.61
C LEU A 383 -7.45 20.46 -3.90
N ARG A 384 -7.19 19.15 -3.88
CA ARG A 384 -7.46 18.25 -4.99
C ARG A 384 -8.96 18.10 -5.25
N VAL A 385 -9.77 17.92 -4.21
CA VAL A 385 -11.25 17.87 -4.33
C VAL A 385 -11.82 19.21 -4.81
N GLN A 386 -11.25 20.32 -4.37
CA GLN A 386 -11.66 21.68 -4.79
C GLN A 386 -11.17 22.06 -6.20
N GLY A 387 -10.36 21.23 -6.86
CA GLY A 387 -9.80 21.51 -8.18
C GLY A 387 -8.80 22.68 -8.22
N ARG A 388 -8.23 23.10 -7.07
CA ARG A 388 -7.29 24.22 -6.97
C ARG A 388 -5.85 23.80 -7.31
N THR A 389 -5.64 23.36 -8.54
CA THR A 389 -4.36 22.78 -9.02
C THR A 389 -3.16 23.71 -8.88
N GLY A 390 -3.34 25.02 -9.07
CA GLY A 390 -2.27 26.01 -8.89
C GLY A 390 -1.79 26.14 -7.44
N MET A 391 -2.72 26.18 -6.48
CA MET A 391 -2.39 26.21 -5.05
C MET A 391 -1.78 24.89 -4.60
N LEU A 392 -2.27 23.76 -5.13
CA LEU A 392 -1.68 22.44 -4.90
C LEU A 392 -0.21 22.39 -5.36
N ALA A 393 0.08 22.87 -6.58
CA ALA A 393 1.44 22.93 -7.10
C ALA A 393 2.33 23.88 -6.28
N ALA A 394 1.81 25.04 -5.87
CA ALA A 394 2.54 25.97 -5.02
C ALA A 394 2.87 25.38 -3.64
N LEU A 395 1.92 24.67 -3.02
CA LEU A 395 2.11 24.01 -1.73
C LEU A 395 3.17 22.88 -1.82
N GLN A 396 3.11 22.04 -2.87
CA GLN A 396 4.08 20.97 -3.09
C GLN A 396 5.46 21.51 -3.46
N GLY A 397 5.53 22.60 -4.25
CA GLY A 397 6.77 23.32 -4.54
C GLY A 397 7.39 23.93 -3.30
N ALA A 398 6.59 24.61 -2.46
CA ALA A 398 7.05 25.17 -1.18
C ALA A 398 7.56 24.07 -0.24
N MET A 399 6.85 22.94 -0.15
CA MET A 399 7.28 21.79 0.65
C MET A 399 8.63 21.25 0.16
N CYS A 400 8.80 21.09 -1.15
CA CYS A 400 10.05 20.64 -1.76
C CYS A 400 11.22 21.60 -1.48
N VAL A 401 11.02 22.91 -1.69
CA VAL A 401 12.04 23.93 -1.46
C VAL A 401 12.41 24.01 0.02
N LEU A 402 11.44 23.96 0.93
CA LEU A 402 11.69 24.01 2.36
C LEU A 402 12.46 22.78 2.83
N VAL A 403 12.03 21.57 2.48
CA VAL A 403 12.70 20.33 2.91
C VAL A 403 14.11 20.24 2.35
N LEU A 404 14.28 20.42 1.04
CA LEU A 404 15.59 20.29 0.40
C LEU A 404 16.51 21.46 0.77
N GLY A 405 15.99 22.69 0.77
CA GLY A 405 16.77 23.89 1.13
C GLY A 405 17.23 23.87 2.58
N SER A 406 16.36 23.47 3.52
CA SER A 406 16.76 23.32 4.92
C SER A 406 17.71 22.13 5.13
N ALA A 407 17.57 21.04 4.36
CA ALA A 407 18.51 19.91 4.41
C ALA A 407 19.93 20.32 4.01
N VAL A 408 20.12 21.15 2.97
CA VAL A 408 21.46 21.65 2.59
C VAL A 408 22.16 22.34 3.77
N VAL A 409 21.42 23.15 4.53
CA VAL A 409 21.97 23.91 5.65
C VAL A 409 22.16 23.05 6.89
N LEU A 410 21.18 22.19 7.22
CA LEU A 410 21.15 21.43 8.48
C LEU A 410 22.01 20.18 8.47
N LEU A 411 22.32 19.60 7.31
CA LEU A 411 23.23 18.46 7.20
C LEU A 411 24.67 18.80 7.61
N GLY A 412 25.09 20.07 7.54
CA GLY A 412 26.39 20.51 8.05
C GLY A 412 26.52 20.38 9.58
N PRO A 413 25.77 21.18 10.37
CA PRO A 413 25.94 21.27 11.83
C PRO A 413 25.38 20.07 12.60
N TYR A 414 24.37 19.37 12.09
CA TYR A 414 23.68 18.29 12.81
C TYR A 414 23.94 16.89 12.24
N GLY A 415 24.89 16.75 11.31
CA GLY A 415 25.20 15.48 10.66
C GLY A 415 23.96 14.86 9.98
N ILE A 416 23.84 13.53 10.02
CA ILE A 416 22.69 12.81 9.44
C ILE A 416 21.34 13.16 10.11
N ALA A 417 21.35 13.60 11.38
CA ALA A 417 20.15 14.07 12.06
C ALA A 417 19.62 15.40 11.48
N GLY A 418 20.46 16.14 10.77
CA GLY A 418 20.08 17.35 10.02
C GLY A 418 18.94 17.11 9.02
N ALA A 419 18.90 15.94 8.37
CA ALA A 419 17.79 15.57 7.50
C ALA A 419 16.47 15.39 8.29
N GLY A 420 16.52 14.80 9.48
CA GLY A 420 15.36 14.66 10.36
C GLY A 420 14.81 16.03 10.78
N TRP A 421 15.70 16.96 11.17
CA TRP A 421 15.34 18.34 11.51
C TRP A 421 14.76 19.10 10.32
N ALA A 422 15.35 18.94 9.14
CA ALA A 422 14.86 19.56 7.90
C ALA A 422 13.42 19.13 7.60
N VAL A 423 13.14 17.83 7.68
CA VAL A 423 11.80 17.28 7.45
C VAL A 423 10.83 17.75 8.55
N LEU A 424 11.17 17.60 9.83
CA LEU A 424 10.30 17.99 10.94
C LEU A 424 9.98 19.49 10.93
N GLY A 425 11.00 20.33 10.78
CA GLY A 425 10.85 21.78 10.74
C GLY A 425 10.00 22.23 9.55
N SER A 426 10.29 21.71 8.36
CA SER A 426 9.55 22.03 7.14
C SER A 426 8.09 21.56 7.21
N MET A 427 7.84 20.32 7.67
CA MET A 427 6.48 19.80 7.80
C MET A 427 5.68 20.56 8.87
N THR A 428 6.33 20.96 9.97
CA THR A 428 5.68 21.78 11.02
C THR A 428 5.31 23.16 10.49
N LEU A 429 6.22 23.83 9.77
CA LEU A 429 5.94 25.12 9.15
C LEU A 429 4.79 25.00 8.13
N MET A 430 4.84 23.98 7.27
CA MET A 430 3.78 23.71 6.30
C MET A 430 2.44 23.38 6.96
N ALA A 431 2.45 22.64 8.08
CA ALA A 431 1.24 22.38 8.84
C ALA A 431 0.63 23.70 9.36
N VAL A 432 1.44 24.60 9.92
CA VAL A 432 0.98 25.93 10.37
C VAL A 432 0.39 26.73 9.20
N VAL A 433 1.03 26.72 8.03
CA VAL A 433 0.55 27.42 6.82
C VAL A 433 -0.78 26.83 6.29
N THR A 434 -0.99 25.52 6.44
CA THR A 434 -2.19 24.83 5.95
C THR A 434 -3.37 24.85 6.91
N VAL A 435 -3.13 25.07 8.22
CA VAL A 435 -4.19 25.15 9.26
C VAL A 435 -5.32 26.13 8.95
N PRO A 436 -5.07 27.37 8.47
CA PRO A 436 -6.15 28.30 8.10
C PRO A 436 -7.05 27.76 6.99
N GLY A 437 -6.46 27.14 5.96
CA GLY A 437 -7.21 26.51 4.86
C GLY A 437 -8.02 25.30 5.32
N LEU A 438 -7.46 24.48 6.21
CA LEU A 438 -8.17 23.38 6.85
C LEU A 438 -9.35 23.88 7.70
N ARG A 439 -9.13 24.94 8.50
CA ARG A 439 -10.17 25.57 9.35
C ARG A 439 -11.29 26.21 8.53
N ALA A 440 -10.98 26.84 7.40
CA ALA A 440 -11.98 27.41 6.49
C ALA A 440 -12.90 26.31 5.92
N THR A 441 -12.28 25.21 5.47
CA THR A 441 -12.98 24.02 4.97
C THR A 441 -13.88 23.39 6.04
N LEU A 442 -13.37 23.26 7.27
CA LEU A 442 -14.14 22.71 8.41
C LEU A 442 -15.31 23.61 8.86
N LYS A 443 -15.27 24.91 8.55
CA LYS A 443 -16.35 25.87 8.85
C LYS A 443 -17.40 25.96 7.74
N GLY A 444 -17.30 25.14 6.68
CA GLY A 444 -18.21 25.19 5.52
C GLY A 444 -18.10 26.47 4.70
N ARG A 445 -17.11 27.32 4.98
CA ARG A 445 -16.86 28.55 4.21
C ARG A 445 -15.96 28.17 3.03
N VAL A 446 -16.55 27.97 1.86
CA VAL A 446 -15.80 28.07 0.61
C VAL A 446 -15.17 29.47 0.61
N PRO A 447 -13.84 29.62 0.58
CA PRO A 447 -13.23 30.94 0.53
C PRO A 447 -13.68 31.64 -0.74
N SER A 448 -14.56 32.62 -0.61
CA SER A 448 -15.02 33.45 -1.71
C SER A 448 -13.88 34.37 -2.15
N GLU A 449 -13.04 33.91 -3.07
CA GLU A 449 -12.18 34.78 -3.90
C GLU A 449 -13.01 35.58 -4.94
N GLY A 450 -14.32 35.76 -4.69
CA GLY A 450 -15.23 36.52 -5.55
C GLY A 450 -15.01 38.04 -5.52
N ALA A 451 -14.38 38.61 -4.49
CA ALA A 451 -14.27 40.07 -4.37
C ALA A 451 -13.05 40.66 -5.12
N ARG A 452 -11.89 40.00 -5.13
CA ARG A 452 -10.68 40.49 -5.82
C ARG A 452 -10.62 40.09 -7.29
N ALA A 453 -11.21 38.95 -7.67
CA ALA A 453 -11.35 38.56 -9.07
C ALA A 453 -12.43 39.40 -9.78
N ALA A 454 -13.56 39.71 -9.12
CA ALA A 454 -14.57 40.60 -9.70
C ALA A 454 -14.06 42.03 -9.89
N ALA A 455 -13.23 42.54 -8.97
CA ALA A 455 -12.57 43.84 -9.14
C ALA A 455 -11.62 43.86 -10.34
N ARG A 456 -10.78 42.82 -10.51
CA ARG A 456 -9.89 42.68 -11.68
C ARG A 456 -10.61 42.40 -12.99
N VAL A 457 -11.77 41.74 -12.95
CA VAL A 457 -12.62 41.49 -14.12
C VAL A 457 -13.38 42.74 -14.52
N LYS A 458 -13.80 43.58 -13.56
CA LYS A 458 -14.44 44.87 -13.84
C LYS A 458 -13.44 45.86 -14.46
N GLU A 459 -12.21 45.88 -13.96
CA GLU A 459 -11.12 46.71 -14.51
C GLU A 459 -10.69 46.25 -15.92
N ARG A 460 -10.74 44.94 -16.21
CA ARG A 460 -10.47 44.40 -17.57
C ARG A 460 -11.65 44.45 -18.55
N ALA A 461 -12.86 44.71 -18.08
CA ALA A 461 -14.05 44.79 -18.93
C ALA A 461 -14.17 46.13 -19.64
N GLU A 462 -13.49 47.17 -19.15
CA GLU A 462 -13.44 48.50 -19.77
C GLU A 462 -12.34 48.59 -20.85
N ASP A 463 -11.34 47.71 -20.81
CA ASP A 463 -10.31 47.56 -21.85
C ASP A 463 -10.76 46.57 -22.93
N GLY A 464 -11.66 47.03 -23.80
CA GLY A 464 -12.19 46.25 -24.92
C GLY A 464 -11.15 45.97 -26.01
N TYR A 465 -10.28 44.97 -25.84
CA TYR A 465 -9.57 44.31 -26.94
C TYR A 465 -9.17 42.85 -26.61
N GLY A 466 -9.75 41.91 -27.37
CA GLY A 466 -9.16 40.60 -27.68
C GLY A 466 -9.24 39.50 -26.62
N THR A 467 -10.04 38.45 -26.88
CA THR A 467 -9.61 37.04 -27.02
C THR A 467 -10.76 36.06 -26.74
N ASN A 468 -11.46 35.64 -27.79
CA ASN A 468 -12.54 34.64 -27.74
C ASN A 468 -12.05 33.26 -27.25
N TRP A 469 -10.75 32.96 -27.41
CA TRP A 469 -10.14 31.71 -26.95
C TRP A 469 -10.12 31.53 -25.43
N ALA A 470 -10.05 32.64 -24.66
CA ALA A 470 -10.07 32.59 -23.19
C ALA A 470 -11.46 32.20 -22.65
N ARG A 471 -12.52 32.53 -23.40
CA ARG A 471 -13.92 32.25 -23.03
C ARG A 471 -14.29 30.79 -23.29
N GLU A 472 -13.78 30.21 -24.38
CA GLU A 472 -13.99 28.80 -24.74
C GLU A 472 -13.15 27.82 -23.90
N SER A 473 -11.99 28.28 -23.42
CA SER A 473 -11.15 27.53 -22.46
C SER A 473 -11.77 27.42 -21.06
N ALA A 474 -12.67 28.34 -20.70
CA ALA A 474 -13.29 28.41 -19.38
C ALA A 474 -14.52 27.51 -19.26
N TYR A 475 -15.25 27.28 -20.36
CA TYR A 475 -16.46 26.45 -20.36
C TYR A 475 -16.16 24.93 -20.27
N LEU A 476 -14.99 24.48 -20.74
CA LEU A 476 -14.56 23.08 -20.68
C LEU A 476 -13.94 22.66 -19.32
N ARG A 477 -13.94 23.53 -18.30
CA ARG A 477 -13.38 23.23 -16.96
C ARG A 477 -14.42 22.82 -15.91
N GLY A 478 -15.70 22.76 -16.27
CA GLY A 478 -16.75 22.26 -15.39
C GLY A 478 -16.99 20.79 -15.62
N THR A 479 -16.82 19.97 -14.58
CA THR A 479 -16.97 18.51 -14.55
C THR A 479 -15.75 17.77 -15.10
N HIS A 480 -15.16 16.89 -14.28
CA HIS A 480 -14.67 15.54 -14.60
C HIS A 480 -13.88 15.07 -13.38
N ASP A 481 -14.64 14.68 -12.34
CA ASP A 481 -14.20 13.94 -11.15
C ASP A 481 -13.46 12.70 -11.53
N SER A 482 -12.40 12.32 -10.79
CA SER A 482 -11.52 11.33 -11.38
C SER A 482 -10.73 10.29 -10.51
N VAL A 483 -10.91 8.93 -10.63
CA VAL A 483 -10.49 7.74 -9.79
C VAL A 483 -9.75 6.59 -10.54
N THR A 484 -8.46 6.30 -10.23
CA THR A 484 -7.79 4.97 -10.01
C THR A 484 -6.24 5.06 -9.95
N PRO A 485 -5.51 4.06 -9.37
CA PRO A 485 -4.29 4.26 -8.61
C PRO A 485 -2.99 3.86 -9.33
N ALA A 486 -2.02 4.77 -9.29
CA ALA A 486 -0.59 4.51 -9.19
C ALA A 486 -0.06 5.77 -8.47
N PHE A 487 0.46 5.63 -7.25
CA PHE A 487 0.77 6.77 -6.36
C PHE A 487 -0.41 7.73 -6.11
N GLY A 488 -1.48 7.30 -5.42
CA GLY A 488 -2.41 8.20 -4.72
C GLY A 488 -3.02 9.40 -5.48
N ILE A 489 -2.97 9.45 -6.82
CA ILE A 489 -3.59 10.50 -7.66
C ILE A 489 -4.77 9.83 -8.38
N PRO A 490 -6.02 10.20 -8.08
CA PRO A 490 -7.16 9.56 -8.70
C PRO A 490 -7.39 10.17 -10.12
N VAL A 491 -7.54 9.31 -11.15
CA VAL A 491 -7.99 9.67 -12.53
C VAL A 491 -9.23 8.85 -13.02
N TYR A 492 -10.37 9.44 -13.43
CA TYR A 492 -11.66 8.79 -13.82
C TYR A 492 -11.93 9.00 -15.27
N VAL A 493 -12.78 8.08 -15.67
CA VAL A 493 -13.34 7.93 -16.97
C VAL A 493 -14.85 8.02 -16.79
N PRO A 494 -15.51 9.03 -17.36
CA PRO A 494 -16.97 9.14 -17.31
C PRO A 494 -17.63 7.91 -17.95
N ARG A 495 -18.79 7.51 -17.41
CA ARG A 495 -19.75 6.69 -18.17
C ARG A 495 -20.24 7.54 -19.36
N GLN A 496 -20.14 6.99 -20.57
CA GLN A 496 -20.75 7.61 -21.75
C GLN A 496 -22.26 7.77 -21.50
N ARG A 497 -22.76 9.00 -21.53
CA ARG A 497 -24.17 9.29 -21.78
C ARG A 497 -24.49 8.77 -23.17
N THR A 498 -25.48 7.89 -23.26
CA THR A 498 -26.13 7.53 -24.52
C THR A 498 -27.03 8.69 -24.94
N ASP A 499 -26.43 9.73 -25.53
CA ASP A 499 -27.18 10.75 -26.25
C ASP A 499 -27.22 10.32 -27.73
N GLY A 500 -28.12 9.37 -28.01
CA GLY A 500 -28.56 8.99 -29.36
C GLY A 500 -30.09 9.03 -29.38
N PRO A 501 -30.73 9.28 -30.54
CA PRO A 501 -32.17 9.51 -30.62
C PRO A 501 -32.93 8.31 -30.05
N ALA A 502 -34.02 8.58 -29.33
CA ALA A 502 -34.81 7.61 -28.58
C ALA A 502 -35.14 6.37 -29.42
N VAL A 503 -34.37 5.30 -29.21
CA VAL A 503 -34.75 3.96 -29.67
C VAL A 503 -35.78 3.45 -28.67
N ALA A 504 -36.98 3.18 -29.17
CA ALA A 504 -38.10 2.63 -28.42
C ALA A 504 -37.64 1.44 -27.54
N PRO A 505 -38.25 1.24 -26.36
CA PRO A 505 -37.87 0.15 -25.47
C PRO A 505 -38.06 -1.17 -26.23
N VAL A 506 -36.94 -1.79 -26.60
CA VAL A 506 -36.95 -3.16 -27.11
C VAL A 506 -37.53 -4.01 -26.01
N ARG A 507 -38.74 -4.49 -26.25
CA ARG A 507 -39.42 -5.51 -25.47
C ARG A 507 -38.41 -6.63 -25.28
N ARG A 508 -37.93 -6.82 -24.05
CA ARG A 508 -37.14 -8.01 -23.69
C ARG A 508 -38.03 -9.20 -24.02
N GLU A 509 -37.76 -9.85 -25.15
CA GLU A 509 -38.31 -11.17 -25.41
C GLU A 509 -37.86 -12.05 -24.26
N ALA A 510 -38.84 -12.50 -23.47
CA ALA A 510 -38.68 -13.56 -22.51
C ALA A 510 -38.42 -14.83 -23.32
N GLY A 511 -37.15 -15.11 -23.59
CA GLY A 511 -36.74 -16.26 -24.37
C GLY A 511 -35.25 -16.54 -24.21
N ALA A 512 -34.94 -17.63 -23.52
CA ALA A 512 -33.64 -18.29 -23.43
C ALA A 512 -32.53 -17.60 -22.63
N ALA A 513 -32.50 -17.86 -21.32
CA ALA A 513 -31.43 -18.67 -20.69
C ALA A 513 -31.44 -18.48 -19.16
N ASP A 514 -32.48 -18.99 -18.50
CA ASP A 514 -32.32 -19.48 -17.14
C ASP A 514 -31.71 -20.90 -17.26
N ARG A 515 -30.38 -20.94 -17.38
CA ARG A 515 -29.62 -22.16 -17.11
C ARG A 515 -28.87 -21.89 -15.80
N PRO A 516 -28.99 -22.77 -14.80
CA PRO A 516 -28.22 -22.61 -13.57
C PRO A 516 -26.73 -22.55 -13.94
N ASP A 517 -26.05 -21.51 -13.46
CA ASP A 517 -24.63 -21.28 -13.66
C ASP A 517 -23.86 -22.58 -13.42
N ALA A 518 -23.26 -23.13 -14.49
CA ALA A 518 -22.32 -24.22 -14.34
C ALA A 518 -21.20 -23.74 -13.41
N PRO A 519 -20.84 -24.47 -12.34
CA PRO A 519 -19.82 -24.03 -11.40
C PRO A 519 -18.53 -23.71 -12.17
N ASP A 520 -18.03 -22.49 -11.97
CA ASP A 520 -16.90 -21.90 -12.68
C ASP A 520 -15.70 -22.88 -12.65
N ARG A 521 -15.54 -23.66 -13.72
CA ARG A 521 -14.57 -24.79 -13.78
C ARG A 521 -13.14 -24.32 -13.58
N ALA A 522 -12.86 -23.04 -13.85
CA ALA A 522 -11.57 -22.42 -13.61
C ALA A 522 -11.30 -22.18 -12.13
N ALA A 523 -12.31 -21.73 -11.37
CA ALA A 523 -12.20 -21.49 -9.94
C ALA A 523 -12.03 -22.79 -9.15
N SER A 524 -12.72 -23.85 -9.55
CA SER A 524 -12.58 -25.19 -8.95
C SER A 524 -11.22 -25.82 -9.23
N ARG A 525 -10.68 -25.71 -10.45
CA ARG A 525 -9.33 -26.19 -10.79
C ARG A 525 -8.23 -25.44 -10.03
N LEU A 526 -8.37 -24.12 -9.88
CA LEU A 526 -7.41 -23.32 -9.11
C LEU A 526 -7.44 -23.69 -7.62
N LEU A 527 -8.63 -23.94 -7.06
CA LEU A 527 -8.77 -24.40 -5.69
C LEU A 527 -8.15 -25.80 -5.50
N LEU A 528 -8.40 -26.72 -6.43
CA LEU A 528 -7.77 -28.05 -6.43
C LEU A 528 -6.24 -27.93 -6.48
N GLY A 529 -5.72 -27.05 -7.33
CA GLY A 529 -4.29 -26.74 -7.40
C GLY A 529 -3.74 -26.20 -6.08
N LEU A 530 -4.46 -25.32 -5.39
CA LEU A 530 -4.06 -24.81 -4.08
C LEU A 530 -4.05 -25.89 -2.98
N TRP A 531 -5.01 -26.81 -2.99
CA TRP A 531 -5.03 -27.96 -2.08
C TRP A 531 -3.89 -28.94 -2.38
N LEU A 532 -3.60 -29.21 -3.65
CA LEU A 532 -2.45 -30.02 -4.06
C LEU A 532 -1.13 -29.35 -3.66
N CYS A 533 -1.00 -28.03 -3.84
CA CYS A 533 0.16 -27.27 -3.38
C CYS A 533 0.30 -27.30 -1.86
N LEU A 534 -0.80 -27.25 -1.10
CA LEU A 534 -0.77 -27.38 0.35
C LEU A 534 -0.31 -28.78 0.78
N GLY A 535 -0.84 -29.83 0.15
CA GLY A 535 -0.40 -31.20 0.38
C GLY A 535 1.08 -31.39 0.05
N LEU A 536 1.53 -30.86 -1.09
CA LEU A 536 2.94 -30.88 -1.49
C LEU A 536 3.82 -30.10 -0.51
N ALA A 537 3.39 -28.92 -0.06
CA ALA A 537 4.10 -28.13 0.93
C ALA A 537 4.26 -28.90 2.24
N ALA A 538 3.21 -29.57 2.70
CA ALA A 538 3.30 -30.41 3.90
C ALA A 538 4.30 -31.56 3.70
N VAL A 539 4.19 -32.32 2.62
CA VAL A 539 5.13 -33.44 2.34
C VAL A 539 6.57 -32.94 2.26
N LEU A 540 6.84 -31.85 1.53
CA LEU A 540 8.17 -31.28 1.40
C LEU A 540 8.69 -30.62 2.68
N PHE A 541 7.81 -30.24 3.61
CA PHE A 541 8.20 -29.72 4.90
C PHE A 541 8.64 -30.85 5.84
N TRP A 542 7.76 -31.84 6.08
CA TRP A 542 7.98 -32.88 7.09
C TRP A 542 8.84 -34.05 6.62
N LEU A 543 8.80 -34.45 5.34
CA LEU A 543 9.53 -35.63 4.86
C LEU A 543 11.06 -35.46 4.93
N PRO A 544 11.65 -34.35 4.46
CA PRO A 544 13.10 -34.14 4.58
C PRO A 544 13.53 -33.90 6.03
N LEU A 545 12.64 -33.29 6.83
CA LEU A 545 12.87 -32.95 8.23
C LEU A 545 12.82 -34.18 9.15
N ALA A 546 12.03 -35.19 8.82
CA ALA A 546 12.04 -36.47 9.52
C ALA A 546 13.32 -37.29 9.22
N GLY A 547 14.00 -37.00 8.10
CA GLY A 547 15.24 -37.66 7.69
C GLY A 547 16.52 -36.98 8.20
N THR A 548 16.43 -35.78 8.81
CA THR A 548 17.59 -35.12 9.41
C THR A 548 17.92 -35.72 10.77
N GLY A 549 19.19 -36.07 11.00
CA GLY A 549 19.65 -36.55 12.31
C GLY A 549 19.51 -35.48 13.41
N VAL A 550 19.41 -35.93 14.66
CA VAL A 550 19.32 -35.08 15.85
C VAL A 550 20.56 -34.18 15.94
N LEU A 551 20.36 -32.86 16.10
CA LEU A 551 21.46 -31.92 16.30
C LEU A 551 21.83 -31.88 17.78
N ASP A 552 23.09 -32.15 18.09
CA ASP A 552 23.63 -32.13 19.45
C ASP A 552 23.96 -30.69 19.87
N VAL A 553 22.92 -29.86 20.07
CA VAL A 553 23.06 -28.44 20.45
C VAL A 553 22.04 -28.09 21.54
N GLU A 554 22.51 -27.76 22.74
CA GLU A 554 21.67 -27.49 23.93
C GLU A 554 20.87 -26.17 23.84
N ARG A 555 21.29 -25.18 23.04
CA ARG A 555 20.53 -23.95 22.74
C ARG A 555 20.82 -23.43 21.35
N LEU A 556 19.80 -23.40 20.49
CA LEU A 556 19.89 -22.82 19.14
C LEU A 556 19.28 -21.41 19.12
N SER A 557 20.06 -20.42 18.70
CA SER A 557 19.56 -19.09 18.30
C SER A 557 18.73 -19.22 17.02
N GLY A 558 17.76 -18.34 16.79
CA GLY A 558 16.85 -18.42 15.64
C GLY A 558 17.54 -18.45 14.27
N THR A 559 18.79 -17.98 14.18
CA THR A 559 19.64 -18.06 12.99
C THR A 559 20.25 -19.45 12.79
N GLY A 560 20.62 -20.15 13.86
CA GLY A 560 21.14 -21.51 13.77
C GLY A 560 20.06 -22.54 13.40
N LEU A 561 18.78 -22.27 13.72
CA LEU A 561 17.67 -23.13 13.29
C LEU A 561 17.46 -23.04 11.77
N LEU A 562 17.64 -21.86 11.18
CA LEU A 562 17.49 -21.64 9.74
C LEU A 562 18.64 -22.26 8.94
N THR A 563 19.86 -22.30 9.47
CA THR A 563 21.01 -22.95 8.83
C THR A 563 21.00 -24.47 9.01
N ALA A 564 20.35 -24.97 10.05
CA ALA A 564 20.15 -26.38 10.34
C ALA A 564 19.07 -27.05 9.47
N LEU A 565 18.08 -26.28 9.00
CA LEU A 565 16.95 -26.82 8.24
C LEU A 565 17.36 -27.15 6.79
N PRO A 566 16.91 -28.29 6.24
CA PRO A 566 17.10 -28.58 4.82
C PRO A 566 16.53 -27.45 3.95
N PRO A 567 17.20 -27.08 2.85
CA PRO A 567 16.71 -26.02 1.96
C PRO A 567 15.32 -26.32 1.39
N VAL A 568 14.97 -27.60 1.25
CA VAL A 568 13.64 -28.06 0.84
C VAL A 568 12.56 -27.73 1.89
N THR A 569 12.87 -27.91 3.17
CA THR A 569 11.97 -27.57 4.29
C THR A 569 11.78 -26.05 4.42
N LEU A 570 12.83 -25.26 4.18
CA LEU A 570 12.74 -23.79 4.12
C LEU A 570 11.86 -23.32 2.96
N LEU A 571 12.05 -23.89 1.77
CA LEU A 571 11.20 -23.60 0.59
C LEU A 571 9.73 -23.98 0.85
N ALA A 572 9.48 -25.10 1.53
CA ALA A 572 8.14 -25.52 1.94
C ALA A 572 7.52 -24.56 2.97
N GLY A 573 8.30 -24.06 3.92
CA GLY A 573 7.86 -23.02 4.86
C GLY A 573 7.48 -21.71 4.15
N LEU A 574 8.29 -21.26 3.19
CA LEU A 574 7.97 -20.10 2.34
C LEU A 574 6.70 -20.34 1.50
N LEU A 575 6.50 -21.57 1.02
CA LEU A 575 5.30 -21.95 0.29
C LEU A 575 4.05 -21.89 1.19
N LEU A 576 4.13 -22.30 2.47
CA LEU A 576 3.02 -22.14 3.43
C LEU A 576 2.66 -20.67 3.66
N VAL A 577 3.65 -19.77 3.75
CA VAL A 577 3.42 -18.32 3.83
C VAL A 577 2.72 -17.80 2.57
N ALA A 578 3.17 -18.23 1.38
CA ALA A 578 2.54 -17.86 0.12
C ALA A 578 1.11 -18.40 -0.02
N LEU A 579 0.84 -19.62 0.43
CA LEU A 579 -0.49 -20.22 0.47
C LEU A 579 -1.43 -19.49 1.43
N GLN A 580 -0.92 -18.94 2.54
CA GLN A 580 -1.72 -18.10 3.43
C GLN A 580 -2.07 -16.76 2.75
N GLY A 581 -1.10 -16.15 2.07
CA GLY A 581 -1.33 -14.96 1.25
C GLY A 581 -2.38 -15.21 0.16
N ALA A 582 -2.34 -16.38 -0.47
CA ALA A 582 -3.35 -16.81 -1.43
C ALA A 582 -4.72 -17.03 -0.77
N ALA A 583 -4.78 -17.72 0.38
CA ALA A 583 -6.02 -17.97 1.12
C ALA A 583 -6.76 -16.68 1.49
N VAL A 584 -6.01 -15.66 1.90
CA VAL A 584 -6.55 -14.32 2.20
C VAL A 584 -6.79 -13.53 0.91
N GLY A 585 -6.03 -13.72 -0.16
CA GLY A 585 -6.14 -12.97 -1.43
C GLY A 585 -7.21 -13.44 -2.43
N LEU A 586 -7.74 -14.66 -2.29
CA LEU A 586 -8.73 -15.23 -3.22
C LEU A 586 -10.04 -14.42 -3.30
N ARG A 587 -10.59 -14.20 -4.49
CA ARG A 587 -11.86 -13.45 -4.67
C ARG A 587 -13.03 -14.00 -3.85
N VAL A 588 -13.08 -15.32 -3.67
CA VAL A 588 -14.02 -16.01 -2.79
C VAL A 588 -13.22 -16.56 -1.61
N PHE A 589 -13.43 -16.02 -0.42
CA PHE A 589 -12.79 -16.50 0.79
C PHE A 589 -13.33 -17.89 1.15
N ARG A 590 -12.43 -18.84 1.40
CA ARG A 590 -12.79 -20.22 1.77
C ARG A 590 -12.22 -20.49 3.17
N PRO A 591 -13.06 -20.46 4.23
CA PRO A 591 -12.58 -20.56 5.61
C PRO A 591 -11.88 -21.90 5.88
N ALA A 592 -12.35 -22.99 5.26
CA ALA A 592 -11.73 -24.31 5.40
C ALA A 592 -10.26 -24.31 4.92
N PHE A 593 -9.98 -23.74 3.75
CA PHE A 593 -8.62 -23.69 3.20
C PHE A 593 -7.72 -22.80 4.07
N ALA A 594 -8.18 -21.60 4.43
CA ALA A 594 -7.44 -20.69 5.30
C ALA A 594 -7.15 -21.31 6.68
N GLY A 595 -8.12 -22.04 7.24
CA GLY A 595 -7.97 -22.79 8.48
C GLY A 595 -6.93 -23.90 8.36
N THR A 596 -6.93 -24.66 7.28
CA THR A 596 -5.93 -25.73 7.05
C THR A 596 -4.52 -25.20 6.82
N VAL A 597 -4.34 -24.07 6.12
CA VAL A 597 -3.01 -23.45 5.97
C VAL A 597 -2.50 -22.92 7.31
N LEU A 598 -3.39 -22.32 8.11
CA LEU A 598 -3.06 -21.83 9.45
C LEU A 598 -2.67 -22.98 10.39
N LEU A 599 -3.43 -24.07 10.38
CA LEU A 599 -3.12 -25.29 11.14
C LEU A 599 -1.77 -25.89 10.69
N ALA A 600 -1.53 -26.00 9.39
CA ALA A 600 -0.27 -26.49 8.85
C ALA A 600 0.91 -25.59 9.27
N THR A 601 0.73 -24.26 9.27
CA THR A 601 1.76 -23.31 9.73
C THR A 601 2.03 -23.47 11.23
N PHE A 602 0.97 -23.61 12.04
CA PHE A 602 1.10 -23.83 13.48
C PHE A 602 1.84 -25.13 13.79
N LEU A 603 1.46 -26.23 13.14
CA LEU A 603 2.14 -27.52 13.29
C LEU A 603 3.60 -27.43 12.85
N ALA A 604 3.87 -26.83 11.69
CA ALA A 604 5.22 -26.69 11.15
C ALA A 604 6.16 -25.99 12.15
N LEU A 605 5.70 -24.90 12.77
CA LEU A 605 6.47 -24.14 13.77
C LEU A 605 6.73 -24.93 15.06
N HIS A 606 5.79 -25.76 15.51
CA HIS A 606 5.92 -26.47 16.79
C HIS A 606 6.52 -27.88 16.65
N THR A 607 6.45 -28.50 15.48
CA THR A 607 7.07 -29.81 15.23
C THR A 607 8.51 -29.74 14.74
N ALA A 608 8.92 -28.63 14.12
CA ALA A 608 10.27 -28.52 13.58
C ALA A 608 11.38 -28.52 14.65
N PRO A 609 11.28 -27.78 15.78
CA PRO A 609 12.31 -27.83 16.81
C PRO A 609 12.47 -29.22 17.46
N PRO A 610 11.40 -29.94 17.86
CA PRO A 610 11.51 -31.29 18.41
C PRO A 610 12.13 -32.32 17.45
N LEU A 611 11.80 -32.24 16.16
CA LEU A 611 12.37 -33.13 15.14
C LEU A 611 13.88 -32.91 14.94
N LEU A 612 14.39 -31.74 15.31
CA LEU A 612 15.81 -31.41 15.30
C LEU A 612 16.52 -31.71 16.62
N GLY A 613 15.82 -32.24 17.63
CA GLY A 613 16.38 -32.54 18.96
C GLY A 613 16.16 -31.48 20.03
N LEU A 614 15.50 -30.37 19.71
CA LEU A 614 15.27 -29.27 20.66
C LEU A 614 14.03 -29.55 21.53
N ARG A 615 14.24 -29.65 22.85
CA ARG A 615 13.12 -29.84 23.79
C ARG A 615 12.28 -28.56 23.90
N PRO A 616 10.93 -28.66 23.86
CA PRO A 616 10.05 -27.53 24.14
C PRO A 616 10.30 -26.96 25.54
N ALA A 617 10.10 -25.64 25.69
CA ALA A 617 10.16 -25.01 27.01
C ALA A 617 9.05 -25.56 27.92
N GLU A 618 9.40 -25.96 29.13
CA GLU A 618 8.45 -26.44 30.14
C GLU A 618 7.62 -25.30 30.71
N ALA A 619 6.38 -25.61 31.12
CA ALA A 619 5.51 -24.63 31.76
C ALA A 619 6.10 -24.19 33.12
N GLY A 620 6.40 -22.89 33.25
CA GLY A 620 6.81 -22.24 34.48
C GLY A 620 5.74 -21.29 35.03
N GLY A 621 5.99 -20.75 36.22
CA GLY A 621 5.17 -19.71 36.84
C GLY A 621 3.91 -20.21 37.59
N PRO A 622 3.00 -19.30 37.98
CA PRO A 622 1.85 -19.62 38.80
C PRO A 622 0.91 -20.62 38.12
N GLY A 623 0.65 -21.75 38.77
CA GLY A 623 -0.22 -22.81 38.23
C GLY A 623 0.48 -23.82 37.30
N ALA A 624 1.81 -23.77 37.18
CA ALA A 624 2.59 -24.78 36.46
C ALA A 624 2.43 -26.20 37.04
N GLU A 625 2.28 -26.32 38.37
CA GLU A 625 2.05 -27.61 39.05
C GLU A 625 0.75 -28.30 38.61
N LEU A 626 -0.28 -27.52 38.23
CA LEU A 626 -1.54 -28.05 37.69
C LEU A 626 -1.37 -28.61 36.26
N LEU A 627 -0.35 -28.16 35.54
CA LEU A 627 -0.05 -28.58 34.17
C LEU A 627 0.94 -29.77 34.13
N GLY A 628 1.64 -30.07 35.22
CA GLY A 628 2.71 -31.07 35.31
C GLY A 628 2.28 -32.48 35.79
N GLY A 629 1.01 -32.70 36.14
CA GLY A 629 0.55 -33.92 36.82
C GLY A 629 0.54 -35.24 36.03
N THR A 630 1.01 -35.29 34.77
CA THR A 630 0.89 -36.49 33.91
C THR A 630 2.13 -36.77 33.03
N GLY A 631 3.32 -36.88 33.64
CA GLY A 631 4.54 -37.37 32.97
C GLY A 631 5.31 -36.33 32.12
N GLU A 632 6.62 -36.57 31.91
CA GLU A 632 7.57 -35.63 31.25
C GLU A 632 7.15 -35.20 29.83
N SER A 633 6.39 -36.03 29.11
CA SER A 633 5.89 -35.67 27.77
C SER A 633 4.67 -34.74 27.81
N ALA A 634 3.86 -34.76 28.88
CA ALA A 634 2.69 -33.89 29.00
C ALA A 634 3.05 -32.48 29.48
N SER A 635 4.07 -32.35 30.35
CA SER A 635 4.54 -31.06 30.86
C SER A 635 5.14 -30.17 29.76
N SER A 636 5.83 -30.76 28.79
CA SER A 636 6.44 -30.06 27.64
C SER A 636 5.43 -29.68 26.55
N ALA A 637 4.32 -30.43 26.42
CA ALA A 637 3.26 -30.13 25.45
C ALA A 637 2.24 -29.09 25.96
N ALA A 638 2.12 -28.92 27.28
CA ALA A 638 1.11 -28.05 27.89
C ALA A 638 1.13 -26.58 27.42
N PRO A 639 2.29 -25.89 27.31
CA PRO A 639 2.34 -24.51 26.79
C PRO A 639 1.86 -24.40 25.34
N ILE A 640 2.17 -25.40 24.51
CA ILE A 640 1.78 -25.45 23.09
C ILE A 640 0.26 -25.61 22.96
N VAL A 641 -0.33 -26.49 23.77
CA VAL A 641 -1.78 -26.69 23.83
C VAL A 641 -2.49 -25.43 24.31
N LEU A 642 -1.98 -24.77 25.35
CA LEU A 642 -2.56 -23.52 25.85
C LEU A 642 -2.44 -22.37 24.84
N GLN A 643 -1.33 -22.29 24.11
CA GLN A 643 -1.18 -21.31 23.03
C GLN A 643 -2.20 -21.54 21.91
N ALA A 644 -2.45 -22.80 21.52
CA ALA A 644 -3.49 -23.14 20.55
C ALA A 644 -4.89 -22.71 21.03
N LEU A 645 -5.21 -22.95 22.31
CA LEU A 645 -6.46 -22.51 22.92
C LEU A 645 -6.59 -20.98 22.97
N CYS A 646 -5.51 -20.26 23.27
CA CYS A 646 -5.47 -18.80 23.19
C CYS A 646 -5.74 -18.29 21.78
N LEU A 647 -5.17 -18.92 20.75
CA LEU A 647 -5.42 -18.54 19.35
C LEU A 647 -6.89 -18.78 18.94
N LEU A 648 -7.50 -19.86 19.43
CA LEU A 648 -8.93 -20.14 19.24
C LEU A 648 -9.80 -19.09 19.93
N LEU A 649 -9.48 -18.72 21.17
CA LEU A 649 -10.18 -17.67 21.91
C LEU A 649 -10.02 -16.30 21.24
N ALA A 650 -8.83 -15.96 20.74
CA ALA A 650 -8.61 -14.73 19.99
C ALA A 650 -9.41 -14.69 18.68
N ALA A 651 -9.48 -15.82 17.96
CA ALA A 651 -10.31 -15.95 16.77
C ALA A 651 -11.80 -15.77 17.10
N LEU A 652 -12.26 -16.35 18.20
CA LEU A 652 -13.63 -16.24 18.69
C LEU A 652 -13.95 -14.80 19.12
N LEU A 653 -13.06 -14.16 19.89
CA LEU A 653 -13.19 -12.76 20.31
C LEU A 653 -13.30 -11.83 19.10
N LEU A 654 -12.45 -12.00 18.08
CA LEU A 654 -12.53 -11.20 16.85
C LEU A 654 -13.87 -11.40 16.12
N ARG A 655 -14.37 -12.64 16.04
CA ARG A 655 -15.70 -12.92 15.47
C ARG A 655 -16.82 -12.28 16.31
N VAL A 656 -16.72 -12.35 17.63
CA VAL A 656 -17.65 -11.71 18.59
C VAL A 656 -17.52 -10.18 18.58
N LEU A 657 -16.45 -9.61 18.01
CA LEU A 657 -16.34 -8.17 17.76
C LEU A 657 -16.83 -7.76 16.35
N GLY A 658 -17.32 -8.71 15.55
CA GLY A 658 -17.84 -8.46 14.20
C GLY A 658 -16.75 -8.34 13.14
N VAL A 659 -15.53 -8.81 13.41
CA VAL A 659 -14.45 -8.86 12.43
C VAL A 659 -14.74 -9.98 11.42
N GLY A 660 -14.63 -9.67 10.13
CA GLY A 660 -14.90 -10.63 9.06
C GLY A 660 -13.89 -11.79 9.05
N GLU A 661 -14.33 -12.99 8.66
CA GLU A 661 -13.55 -14.23 8.76
C GLU A 661 -12.17 -14.18 8.09
N ARG A 662 -12.07 -13.44 6.97
CA ARG A 662 -10.81 -13.21 6.26
C ARG A 662 -9.79 -12.46 7.12
N VAL A 663 -10.24 -11.41 7.81
CA VAL A 663 -9.38 -10.59 8.68
C VAL A 663 -9.02 -11.38 9.93
N THR A 664 -9.98 -12.13 10.49
CA THR A 664 -9.72 -13.05 11.60
C THR A 664 -8.63 -14.07 11.24
N ALA A 665 -8.71 -14.72 10.08
CA ALA A 665 -7.70 -15.68 9.63
C ALA A 665 -6.31 -15.05 9.46
N GLY A 666 -6.24 -13.81 8.94
CA GLY A 666 -4.98 -13.07 8.83
C GLY A 666 -4.38 -12.69 10.19
N VAL A 667 -5.20 -12.17 11.10
CA VAL A 667 -4.75 -11.76 12.45
C VAL A 667 -4.30 -12.97 13.26
N VAL A 668 -5.07 -14.06 13.27
CA VAL A 668 -4.71 -15.29 13.99
C VAL A 668 -3.42 -15.88 13.42
N TRP A 669 -3.20 -15.81 12.11
CA TRP A 669 -1.95 -16.26 11.50
C TRP A 669 -0.73 -15.42 11.96
N VAL A 670 -0.87 -14.11 12.12
CA VAL A 670 0.20 -13.27 12.70
C VAL A 670 0.45 -13.64 14.17
N LEU A 671 -0.62 -13.90 14.93
CA LEU A 671 -0.52 -14.34 16.33
C LEU A 671 0.15 -15.71 16.47
N VAL A 672 0.01 -16.61 15.49
CA VAL A 672 0.74 -17.89 15.45
C VAL A 672 2.27 -17.64 15.44
N TRP A 673 2.75 -16.74 14.58
CA TRP A 673 4.17 -16.37 14.51
C TRP A 673 4.65 -15.62 15.75
N ALA A 674 3.86 -14.68 16.25
CA ALA A 674 4.19 -13.91 17.44
C ALA A 674 4.25 -14.79 18.70
N GLY A 675 3.30 -15.73 18.84
CA GLY A 675 3.28 -16.70 19.92
C GLY A 675 4.47 -17.65 19.89
N TRP A 676 4.85 -18.11 18.70
CA TRP A 676 6.05 -18.95 18.53
C TRP A 676 7.35 -18.19 18.81
N ALA A 677 7.50 -16.96 18.28
CA ALA A 677 8.68 -16.13 18.55
C ALA A 677 8.82 -15.77 20.05
N GLY A 678 7.69 -15.61 20.74
CA GLY A 678 7.62 -15.37 22.18
C GLY A 678 7.44 -16.62 23.05
N GLN A 679 7.65 -17.83 22.51
CA GLN A 679 7.26 -19.08 23.18
C GLN A 679 7.93 -19.26 24.56
N GLN A 680 9.17 -18.78 24.74
CA GLN A 680 9.85 -18.80 26.04
C GLN A 680 9.19 -17.88 27.07
N ALA A 681 8.77 -16.68 26.64
CA ALA A 681 8.05 -15.74 27.51
C ALA A 681 6.64 -16.25 27.82
N PHE A 682 5.97 -16.90 26.86
CA PHE A 682 4.67 -17.53 27.06
C PHE A 682 4.74 -18.71 28.03
N ALA A 683 5.79 -19.54 27.92
CA ALA A 683 6.01 -20.69 28.79
C ALA A 683 6.26 -20.31 30.25
N ALA A 684 6.68 -19.07 30.54
CA ALA A 684 6.87 -18.58 31.91
C ALA A 684 5.55 -18.32 32.67
N ALA A 685 4.42 -18.15 31.96
CA ALA A 685 3.10 -17.94 32.57
C ALA A 685 1.95 -18.30 31.60
N PRO A 686 1.84 -19.56 31.14
CA PRO A 686 0.85 -19.93 30.14
C PRO A 686 -0.57 -19.88 30.71
N LEU A 687 -0.79 -20.40 31.92
CA LEU A 687 -2.11 -20.49 32.56
C LEU A 687 -2.74 -19.11 32.85
N PRO A 688 -2.01 -18.13 33.44
CA PRO A 688 -2.55 -16.79 33.66
C PRO A 688 -2.93 -16.06 32.36
N LEU A 689 -2.14 -16.21 31.29
CA LEU A 689 -2.44 -15.61 29.99
C LEU A 689 -3.69 -16.21 29.37
N PHE A 690 -3.85 -17.53 29.42
CA PHE A 690 -5.04 -18.22 28.96
C PHE A 690 -6.29 -17.79 29.74
N LEU A 691 -6.22 -17.78 31.08
CA LEU A 691 -7.34 -17.39 31.93
C LEU A 691 -7.74 -15.92 31.74
N GLY A 692 -6.76 -15.02 31.57
CA GLY A 692 -7.02 -13.61 31.28
C GLY A 692 -7.72 -13.41 29.94
N LEU A 693 -7.28 -14.11 28.89
CA LEU A 693 -7.90 -14.06 27.57
C LEU A 693 -9.31 -14.69 27.58
N ALA A 694 -9.49 -15.81 28.28
CA ALA A 694 -10.79 -16.45 28.46
C ALA A 694 -11.77 -15.52 29.21
N GLY A 695 -11.32 -14.89 30.30
CA GLY A 695 -12.09 -13.91 31.07
C GLY A 695 -12.50 -12.69 30.23
N ALA A 696 -11.57 -12.12 29.47
CA ALA A 696 -11.86 -11.02 28.55
C ALA A 696 -12.87 -11.42 27.47
N THR A 697 -12.74 -12.62 26.91
CA THR A 697 -13.65 -13.15 25.89
C THR A 697 -15.05 -13.38 26.46
N MET A 698 -15.14 -13.95 27.65
CA MET A 698 -16.41 -14.13 28.38
C MET A 698 -17.07 -12.80 28.73
N ALA A 699 -16.31 -11.80 29.19
CA ALA A 699 -16.82 -10.46 29.50
C ALA A 699 -17.39 -9.76 28.26
N VAL A 700 -16.70 -9.86 27.11
CA VAL A 700 -17.19 -9.31 25.84
C VAL A 700 -18.42 -10.05 25.35
N CYS A 701 -18.48 -11.39 25.47
CA CYS A 701 -19.67 -12.16 25.13
C CYS A 701 -20.87 -11.80 26.03
N ALA A 702 -20.65 -11.67 27.34
CA ALA A 702 -21.68 -11.30 28.31
C ALA A 702 -22.20 -9.87 28.07
N PHE A 703 -21.32 -8.90 27.82
CA PHE A 703 -21.71 -7.53 27.51
C PHE A 703 -22.52 -7.44 26.22
N ARG A 704 -22.15 -8.22 25.20
CA ARG A 704 -22.88 -8.28 23.93
C ARG A 704 -24.23 -8.98 24.07
N GLY A 705 -24.33 -10.02 24.89
CA GLY A 705 -25.60 -10.68 25.24
C GLY A 705 -26.55 -9.76 26.01
N LEU A 706 -26.04 -8.99 26.99
CA LEU A 706 -26.81 -7.99 27.73
C LEU A 706 -27.27 -6.81 26.85
N ALA A 707 -26.45 -6.40 25.87
CA ALA A 707 -26.81 -5.36 24.91
C ALA A 707 -27.82 -5.84 23.86
N ALA A 708 -27.85 -7.13 23.53
CA ALA A 708 -28.82 -7.73 22.63
C ALA A 708 -30.17 -8.00 23.31
N GLY A 709 -30.19 -8.31 24.61
CA GLY A 709 -31.42 -8.50 25.40
C GLY A 709 -32.14 -7.22 25.84
N ARG A 710 -31.61 -6.03 25.48
CA ARG A 710 -32.24 -4.71 25.71
C ARG A 710 -32.78 -4.09 24.41
N ARG A 711 -32.92 -4.87 23.34
CA ARG A 711 -33.58 -4.46 22.09
C ARG A 711 -34.93 -5.13 21.96
#